data_AF-S5UUK8-F1
#
_entry.id   AF-S5UUK8-F1
#
_cell.length_a   1.000
_cell.length_b   1.000
_cell.length_c   1.000
_cell.angle_alpha   90.00
_cell.angle_beta   90.00
_cell.angle_gamma   90.00
#
_symmetry.space_group_name_H-M   'P 1'
#
loop_
_entity.id
_entity.type
_entity.pdbx_description
1 polymer ?
#
loop_
_entity_poly.entity_id
_entity_poly.type
_entity_poly.pdbx_seq_one_letter_code
_entity_poly.pdbx_strand_id
1 'polypeptide(L)'
;MTVQLLAPAVQAEAPRFTRGATMHALFQDAARRFPEATALVHGPARVSYRELDAASDTLAALLQEQGVRPGDLVPVLLERGTRLIAVLVALFKCGAAYSVLDPRWPAERLRTQIAQLDAPLLVTASTGAWPVPAWAPPAEDLTVTAARGLRPAPVAVSGGDPCAVFFTSGTSGAPKGVVSLHENAVRLFDEHTFAELGPGTVMPQTAPPTWDGFTLDCWSMLLTGGTTVLLDEPVLVPRALRALIAEDGVNAAFMTTQLFNMLVTTDVGAFAGMKWLAVGGERAAPTRIRRFLAEHPGIRLLNVYGPVECGAIVTAHDIRPEDCDDPAGIPLGRELAHTDVVVLDGDRVCASGETGELCLGGPGLARGYLGRPELTEAVFATVGGRRVYRTGDLGHRTAGGVLHYTGRGDRQIKVRGHRIEPAEVERTVERVPTVTGAAVVPLPKPDGSYHGLALFYTRADDRGTGPEELRERLASLLPEYLVPRHVHLLDRFPLLANGKLDRRELAARARTEQPAGPGSGGPALDGTALDGTAGAVAEAFRTVLGTGPVPEHASFFELGGSSLDAARLCQHLDDTLGAAVQLSQLFRTPTVRGLADWLDSAPRAGEPSGTGPEGTPGEVVLPPQQAGFLWAGAHDSTGIGGLCRLTWWLSGPVDLAALELAAGDVQLRHQSLHARYVLREQTALAVLPERPAPAEFLRLPDADDETAAVEHWLAAVFTPLAVDEGRVWRCAALRSRDTGRTLFGLVAHHVAFDGASETVLAADLAFAYTARAEGRAPRFPAPAASLAQVAADHRRALSRADLTAQRAFWEELLDDPEPLRLPGRTGSTRSAGPKHGRSVRLPGEELARWDARARALGTTRFALLASLFGVVLRELGGQRDILVKVPVARRGSGVLATAVTCRVDLVYLRFRPPGTQDTAAHADALASAVASTDASLAAMELGGAALDHILVWSGGSEALPSIPTFLMQDDPAPVLELPHCTAELLRIDSPVMSTELELDVRLRGSGADVTATVRTDRLPAELADAVVTAYAEAVRRGPAELPADPEDPSCAY
;
A
#
# COMPACT_ATOMS: atom_id res chain seq x y z
N MET A 1 -45.35 -33.19 18.54
CA MET A 1 -44.26 -32.22 18.28
C MET A 1 -43.33 -32.27 19.47
N THR A 2 -42.18 -32.91 19.29
CA THR A 2 -41.17 -33.12 20.33
C THR A 2 -40.21 -31.95 20.28
N VAL A 3 -40.08 -31.23 21.40
CA VAL A 3 -39.09 -30.15 21.56
C VAL A 3 -37.72 -30.81 21.67
N GLN A 4 -36.89 -30.70 20.63
CA GLN A 4 -35.47 -31.02 20.71
C GLN A 4 -34.72 -29.78 21.22
N LEU A 5 -34.38 -29.81 22.51
CA LEU A 5 -33.30 -29.00 23.06
C LEU A 5 -32.01 -29.40 22.34
N LEU A 6 -31.48 -28.50 21.52
CA LEU A 6 -30.11 -28.61 21.02
C LEU A 6 -29.18 -28.62 22.25
N ALA A 7 -28.44 -29.72 22.41
CA ALA A 7 -27.39 -29.79 23.41
C ALA A 7 -26.37 -28.66 23.16
N PRO A 8 -25.86 -27.98 24.20
CA PRO A 8 -24.81 -26.99 24.02
C PRO A 8 -23.60 -27.68 23.39
N ALA A 9 -23.11 -27.11 22.29
CA ALA A 9 -21.79 -27.46 21.78
C ALA A 9 -20.80 -27.34 22.95
N VAL A 10 -20.06 -28.40 23.22
CA VAL A 10 -19.00 -28.41 24.23
C VAL A 10 -18.03 -27.29 23.84
N GLN A 11 -18.11 -26.14 24.52
CA GLN A 11 -17.06 -25.13 24.50
C GLN A 11 -15.84 -25.81 25.11
N ALA A 12 -14.97 -26.32 24.24
CA ALA A 12 -13.73 -26.93 24.68
C ALA A 12 -12.85 -25.79 25.24
N GLU A 13 -12.73 -25.72 26.57
CA GLU A 13 -12.01 -24.67 27.30
C GLU A 13 -10.58 -24.50 26.79
N ALA A 14 -10.10 -23.27 26.57
CA ALA A 14 -8.71 -23.02 26.17
C ALA A 14 -7.72 -23.64 27.18
N PRO A 15 -6.53 -24.10 26.75
CA PRO A 15 -5.51 -24.59 27.68
C PRO A 15 -5.15 -23.49 28.70
N ARG A 16 -5.08 -23.88 29.97
CA ARG A 16 -4.85 -22.96 31.10
C ARG A 16 -3.37 -22.93 31.48
N PHE A 17 -2.87 -21.78 31.96
CA PHE A 17 -1.54 -21.73 32.54
C PHE A 17 -1.43 -22.74 33.68
N THR A 18 -0.53 -23.70 33.51
CA THR A 18 -0.15 -24.63 34.57
C THR A 18 1.33 -24.42 34.82
N ARG A 19 1.70 -24.17 36.08
CA ARG A 19 3.10 -23.98 36.45
C ARG A 19 3.92 -25.18 35.98
N GLY A 20 5.01 -24.92 35.26
CA GLY A 20 5.87 -25.94 34.68
C GLY A 20 5.44 -26.44 33.29
N ALA A 21 4.34 -25.95 32.72
CA ALA A 21 3.94 -26.25 31.34
C ALA A 21 4.95 -25.72 30.31
N THR A 22 5.05 -26.43 29.19
CA THR A 22 5.95 -26.10 28.09
C THR A 22 5.19 -25.69 26.83
N MET A 23 5.83 -24.89 25.99
CA MET A 23 5.24 -24.38 24.74
C MET A 23 4.81 -25.53 23.81
N HIS A 24 5.66 -26.55 23.64
CA HIS A 24 5.32 -27.70 22.78
C HIS A 24 4.20 -28.56 23.38
N ALA A 25 4.10 -28.70 24.71
CA ALA A 25 3.02 -29.48 25.31
C ALA A 25 1.66 -28.83 25.07
N LEU A 26 1.58 -27.50 25.17
CA LEU A 26 0.37 -26.75 24.84
C LEU A 26 0.05 -26.79 23.34
N PHE A 27 1.05 -26.63 22.49
CA PHE A 27 0.87 -26.77 21.03
C PHE A 27 0.36 -28.18 20.67
N GLN A 28 0.95 -29.24 21.23
CA GLN A 28 0.52 -30.62 20.99
C GLN A 28 -0.89 -30.88 21.55
N ASP A 29 -1.27 -30.23 22.64
CA ASP A 29 -2.65 -30.29 23.14
C ASP A 29 -3.62 -29.63 22.17
N ALA A 30 -3.31 -28.43 21.69
CA ALA A 30 -4.08 -27.75 20.65
C ALA A 30 -4.16 -28.61 19.37
N ALA A 31 -3.06 -29.23 18.95
CA ALA A 31 -3.04 -30.09 17.77
C ALA A 31 -3.85 -31.38 17.91
N ARG A 32 -3.93 -31.95 19.12
CA ARG A 32 -4.83 -33.08 19.41
C ARG A 32 -6.30 -32.69 19.42
N ARG A 33 -6.60 -31.50 19.92
CA ARG A 33 -7.98 -31.00 20.07
C ARG A 33 -8.55 -30.43 18.77
N PHE A 34 -7.72 -29.81 17.95
CA PHE A 34 -8.09 -29.10 16.73
C PHE A 34 -7.27 -29.57 15.51
N PRO A 35 -7.14 -30.89 15.25
CA PRO A 35 -6.18 -31.42 14.27
C PRO A 35 -6.39 -30.89 12.85
N GLU A 36 -7.66 -30.71 12.44
CA GLU A 36 -8.03 -30.23 11.10
C GLU A 36 -8.16 -28.69 11.02
N ALA A 37 -8.08 -27.98 12.15
CA ALA A 37 -8.13 -26.52 12.13
C ALA A 37 -6.88 -25.96 11.44
N THR A 38 -7.03 -24.84 10.73
CA THR A 38 -5.88 -24.15 10.13
C THR A 38 -5.04 -23.53 11.25
N ALA A 39 -3.76 -23.89 11.32
CA ALA A 39 -2.81 -23.28 12.25
C ALA A 39 -2.13 -22.06 11.62
N LEU A 40 -1.73 -22.18 10.34
CA LEU A 40 -0.98 -21.16 9.61
C LEU A 40 -1.59 -20.91 8.23
N VAL A 41 -1.61 -19.66 7.82
CA VAL A 41 -1.85 -19.22 6.44
C VAL A 41 -0.60 -18.48 5.95
N HIS A 42 -0.11 -18.81 4.75
CA HIS A 42 1.00 -18.09 4.12
C HIS A 42 0.79 -18.06 2.61
N GLY A 43 0.41 -16.90 2.07
CA GLY A 43 -0.10 -16.80 0.71
C GLY A 43 -1.27 -17.77 0.48
N PRO A 44 -1.29 -18.56 -0.60
CA PRO A 44 -2.37 -19.54 -0.83
C PRO A 44 -2.28 -20.78 0.07
N ALA A 45 -1.18 -20.99 0.79
CA ALA A 45 -0.98 -22.18 1.59
C ALA A 45 -1.72 -22.09 2.93
N ARG A 46 -2.54 -23.11 3.23
CA ARG A 46 -3.20 -23.29 4.54
C ARG A 46 -2.66 -24.58 5.16
N VAL A 47 -2.02 -24.46 6.32
CA VAL A 47 -1.42 -25.59 7.05
C VAL A 47 -2.24 -25.87 8.30
N SER A 48 -2.72 -27.09 8.44
CA SER A 48 -3.45 -27.55 9.62
C SER A 48 -2.54 -27.80 10.82
N TYR A 49 -3.11 -27.83 12.03
CA TYR A 49 -2.37 -28.20 13.24
C TYR A 49 -1.73 -29.59 13.14
N ARG A 50 -2.44 -30.57 12.57
CA ARG A 50 -1.91 -31.93 12.36
C ARG A 50 -0.71 -31.94 11.42
N GLU A 51 -0.76 -31.19 10.32
CA GLU A 51 0.35 -31.09 9.37
C GLU A 51 1.57 -30.41 9.99
N LEU A 52 1.36 -29.33 10.74
CA LEU A 52 2.44 -28.63 11.45
C LEU A 52 3.07 -29.50 12.55
N ASP A 53 2.27 -30.25 13.29
CA ASP A 53 2.76 -31.18 14.32
C ASP A 53 3.59 -32.31 13.72
N ALA A 54 3.13 -32.92 12.62
CA ALA A 54 3.87 -33.96 11.91
C ALA A 54 5.17 -33.45 11.27
N ALA A 55 5.14 -32.25 10.68
CA ALA A 55 6.32 -31.62 10.11
C ALA A 55 7.36 -31.30 11.19
N SER A 56 6.93 -30.74 12.33
CA SER A 56 7.82 -30.42 13.45
C SER A 56 8.35 -31.67 14.16
N ASP A 57 7.61 -32.78 14.21
CA ASP A 57 8.13 -34.08 14.69
C ASP A 57 9.30 -34.57 13.83
N THR A 58 9.12 -34.52 12.52
CA THR A 58 10.13 -34.94 11.56
C THR A 58 11.40 -34.08 11.68
N LEU A 59 11.24 -32.76 11.77
CA LEU A 59 12.34 -31.82 11.96
C LEU A 59 13.03 -32.01 13.33
N ALA A 60 12.28 -32.29 14.39
CA ALA A 60 12.84 -32.49 15.72
C ALA A 60 13.72 -33.75 15.77
N ALA A 61 13.30 -34.83 15.10
CA ALA A 61 14.10 -36.04 14.99
C ALA A 61 15.42 -35.79 14.25
N LEU A 62 15.35 -35.05 13.13
CA LEU A 62 16.53 -34.66 12.37
C LEU A 62 17.48 -33.79 13.19
N LEU A 63 16.97 -32.79 13.91
CA LEU A 63 17.77 -31.92 14.78
C LEU A 63 18.48 -32.73 15.88
N GLN A 64 17.81 -33.71 16.48
CA GLN A 64 18.42 -34.60 17.48
C GLN A 64 19.54 -35.47 16.88
N GLU A 65 19.33 -36.02 15.68
CA GLU A 65 20.36 -36.78 14.95
C GLU A 65 21.59 -35.90 14.63
N GLN A 66 21.36 -34.63 14.29
CA GLN A 66 22.40 -33.63 14.01
C GLN A 66 23.07 -33.07 15.27
N GLY A 67 22.72 -33.59 16.44
CA GLY A 67 23.43 -33.27 17.68
C GLY A 67 22.75 -32.27 18.59
N VAL A 68 21.56 -31.75 18.26
CA VAL A 68 20.80 -30.87 19.18
C VAL A 68 20.44 -31.66 20.44
N ARG A 69 20.71 -31.05 21.59
CA ARG A 69 20.44 -31.57 22.92
C ARG A 69 19.53 -30.62 23.71
N PRO A 70 18.87 -31.12 24.76
CA PRO A 70 18.06 -30.27 25.63
C PRO A 70 18.93 -29.20 26.30
N GLY A 71 18.47 -27.96 26.29
CA GLY A 71 19.18 -26.79 26.80
C GLY A 71 20.01 -26.03 25.77
N ASP A 72 20.21 -26.57 24.56
CA ASP A 72 20.96 -25.89 23.51
C ASP A 72 20.24 -24.60 23.05
N LEU A 73 21.02 -23.59 22.67
CA LEU A 73 20.53 -22.35 22.08
C LEU A 73 20.83 -22.36 20.58
N VAL A 74 19.81 -22.47 19.74
CA VAL A 74 19.96 -22.67 18.30
C VAL A 74 19.60 -21.40 17.53
N PRO A 75 20.57 -20.74 16.85
CA PRO A 75 20.27 -19.65 15.94
C PRO A 75 19.51 -20.17 14.71
N VAL A 76 18.51 -19.41 14.29
CA VAL A 76 17.66 -19.70 13.13
C VAL A 76 17.71 -18.50 12.19
N LEU A 77 18.26 -18.70 11.00
CA LEU A 77 18.38 -17.71 9.93
C LEU A 77 17.50 -18.15 8.76
N LEU A 78 16.19 -17.95 8.91
CA LEU A 78 15.16 -18.27 7.93
C LEU A 78 14.25 -17.05 7.73
N GLU A 79 13.72 -16.92 6.52
CA GLU A 79 12.67 -15.96 6.22
C GLU A 79 11.34 -16.36 6.89
N ARG A 80 10.40 -15.41 6.92
CA ARG A 80 9.05 -15.66 7.43
C ARG A 80 8.35 -16.69 6.56
N GLY A 81 7.63 -17.60 7.20
CA GLY A 81 6.85 -18.62 6.50
C GLY A 81 6.65 -19.87 7.34
N THR A 82 5.90 -20.82 6.80
CA THR A 82 5.50 -22.05 7.50
C THR A 82 6.70 -22.88 7.96
N ARG A 83 7.80 -22.87 7.19
CA ARG A 83 9.06 -23.54 7.51
C ARG A 83 9.71 -23.02 8.79
N LEU A 84 9.74 -21.70 8.98
CA LEU A 84 10.27 -21.09 10.19
C LEU A 84 9.51 -21.62 11.40
N ILE A 85 8.18 -21.55 11.38
CA ILE A 85 7.34 -22.00 12.50
C ILE A 85 7.56 -23.48 12.81
N ALA A 86 7.60 -24.34 11.78
CA ALA A 86 7.84 -25.77 11.96
C ALA A 86 9.19 -26.05 12.65
N VAL A 87 10.24 -25.30 12.30
CA VAL A 87 11.56 -25.39 12.96
C VAL A 87 11.48 -24.92 14.41
N LEU A 88 10.80 -23.82 14.72
CA LEU A 88 10.70 -23.32 16.10
C LEU A 88 9.98 -24.33 17.00
N VAL A 89 8.89 -24.93 16.52
CA VAL A 89 8.17 -26.00 17.23
C VAL A 89 9.06 -27.24 17.39
N ALA A 90 9.84 -27.60 16.37
CA ALA A 90 10.77 -28.72 16.43
C ALA A 90 11.85 -28.52 17.51
N LEU A 91 12.42 -27.32 17.61
CA LEU A 91 13.41 -26.98 18.65
C LEU A 91 12.83 -27.15 20.06
N PHE A 92 11.58 -26.72 20.28
CA PHE A 92 10.90 -26.96 21.56
C PHE A 92 10.76 -28.46 21.86
N LYS A 93 10.46 -29.29 20.86
CA LYS A 93 10.38 -30.76 21.02
C LYS A 93 11.74 -31.39 21.31
N CYS A 94 12.84 -30.80 20.84
CA CYS A 94 14.19 -31.19 21.20
C CYS A 94 14.60 -30.75 22.63
N GLY A 95 13.79 -29.91 23.29
CA GLY A 95 14.16 -29.25 24.54
C GLY A 95 15.18 -28.11 24.36
N ALA A 96 15.35 -27.63 23.12
CA ALA A 96 16.25 -26.53 22.78
C ALA A 96 15.47 -25.21 22.66
N ALA A 97 16.20 -24.10 22.81
CA ALA A 97 15.67 -22.76 22.61
C ALA A 97 16.10 -22.20 21.26
N TYR A 98 15.26 -21.38 20.63
CA TYR A 98 15.62 -20.70 19.39
C TYR A 98 16.11 -19.27 19.63
N SER A 99 16.93 -18.76 18.70
CA SER A 99 17.09 -17.32 18.49
C SER A 99 16.96 -17.02 17.01
N VAL A 100 15.87 -16.35 16.61
CA VAL A 100 15.72 -15.97 15.20
C VAL A 100 16.61 -14.78 14.90
N LEU A 101 17.36 -14.87 13.80
CA LEU A 101 18.24 -13.83 13.29
C LEU A 101 17.66 -13.27 11.99
N ASP A 102 17.79 -11.96 11.77
CA ASP A 102 17.35 -11.34 10.53
C ASP A 102 18.47 -11.44 9.46
N PRO A 103 18.23 -12.07 8.30
CA PRO A 103 19.23 -12.20 7.24
C PRO A 103 19.69 -10.86 6.65
N ARG A 104 18.96 -9.76 6.92
CA ARG A 104 19.30 -8.41 6.47
C ARG A 104 20.27 -7.69 7.42
N TRP A 105 20.57 -8.24 8.60
CA TRP A 105 21.51 -7.60 9.52
C TRP A 105 22.97 -7.70 9.03
N PRO A 106 23.83 -6.73 9.39
CA PRO A 106 25.26 -6.79 9.04
C PRO A 106 25.91 -8.09 9.51
N ALA A 107 26.78 -8.65 8.67
CA ALA A 107 27.44 -9.93 8.93
C ALA A 107 28.17 -9.95 10.28
N GLU A 108 28.78 -8.85 10.70
CA GLU A 108 29.49 -8.77 11.98
C GLU A 108 28.56 -8.83 13.18
N ARG A 109 27.36 -8.25 13.07
CA ARG A 109 26.32 -8.37 14.09
C ARG A 109 25.84 -9.82 14.19
N LEU A 110 25.57 -10.46 13.04
CA LEU A 110 25.17 -11.86 13.00
C LEU A 110 26.22 -12.76 13.64
N ARG A 111 27.51 -12.59 13.29
CA ARG A 111 28.62 -13.32 13.92
C ARG A 111 28.67 -13.10 15.43
N THR A 112 28.53 -11.86 15.87
CA THR A 112 28.57 -11.51 17.29
C THR A 112 27.43 -12.19 18.07
N GLN A 113 26.22 -12.22 17.51
CA GLN A 113 25.07 -12.87 18.16
C GLN A 113 25.18 -14.40 18.13
N ILE A 114 25.60 -14.99 17.00
CA ILE A 114 25.85 -16.43 16.88
C ILE A 114 26.92 -16.87 17.88
N ALA A 115 28.01 -16.11 17.99
CA ALA A 115 29.08 -16.39 18.95
C ALA A 115 28.61 -16.30 20.41
N GLN A 116 27.67 -15.40 20.73
CA GLN A 116 27.09 -15.31 22.07
C GLN A 116 26.20 -16.51 22.44
N LEU A 117 25.58 -17.15 21.45
CA LEU A 117 24.72 -18.32 21.68
C LEU A 117 25.51 -19.60 21.96
N ASP A 118 26.81 -19.63 21.61
CA ASP A 118 27.68 -20.82 21.70
C ASP A 118 27.01 -22.07 21.11
N ALA A 119 26.39 -21.87 19.93
CA ALA A 119 25.44 -22.81 19.39
C ALA A 119 26.12 -24.01 18.69
N PRO A 120 25.57 -25.23 18.83
CA PRO A 120 26.11 -26.42 18.17
C PRO A 120 25.87 -26.41 16.65
N LEU A 121 24.84 -25.71 16.18
CA LEU A 121 24.50 -25.59 14.77
C LEU A 121 23.71 -24.31 14.48
N LEU A 122 23.69 -23.91 13.20
CA LEU A 122 22.83 -22.86 12.66
C LEU A 122 21.80 -23.46 11.72
N VAL A 123 20.52 -23.14 11.93
CA VAL A 123 19.44 -23.53 11.02
C VAL A 123 19.26 -22.45 9.97
N THR A 124 19.40 -22.79 8.69
CA THR A 124 19.20 -21.87 7.57
C THR A 124 18.64 -22.59 6.33
N ALA A 125 18.28 -21.85 5.29
CA ALA A 125 17.72 -22.40 4.06
C ALA A 125 18.84 -22.89 3.14
N SER A 126 18.72 -24.13 2.64
CA SER A 126 19.49 -24.61 1.49
C SER A 126 18.67 -24.52 0.21
N THR A 127 19.27 -24.76 -0.95
CA THR A 127 18.65 -24.72 -2.30
C THR A 127 17.57 -25.80 -2.55
N GLY A 128 16.95 -26.38 -1.50
CA GLY A 128 15.94 -27.44 -1.56
C GLY A 128 14.60 -27.12 -0.88
N ALA A 129 13.69 -28.10 -0.90
CA ALA A 129 12.30 -27.96 -0.47
C ALA A 129 12.07 -27.95 1.06
N TRP A 130 13.09 -28.18 1.89
CA TRP A 130 12.99 -28.23 3.36
C TRP A 130 14.23 -27.64 4.03
N PRO A 131 14.12 -26.97 5.20
CA PRO A 131 15.27 -26.41 5.93
C PRO A 131 16.08 -27.53 6.60
N VAL A 132 17.40 -27.55 6.43
CA VAL A 132 18.36 -28.54 6.99
C VAL A 132 19.69 -27.81 7.27
N PRO A 133 20.47 -28.18 8.31
CA PRO A 133 21.48 -27.31 8.93
C PRO A 133 22.61 -26.90 7.99
N ALA A 134 23.16 -25.71 8.26
CA ALA A 134 24.47 -25.32 7.78
C ALA A 134 25.25 -24.68 8.92
N TRP A 135 26.27 -25.37 9.42
CA TRP A 135 27.56 -24.71 9.63
C TRP A 135 28.68 -25.74 9.60
N ALA A 136 29.53 -25.68 8.58
CA ALA A 136 30.84 -26.30 8.63
C ALA A 136 31.87 -25.21 9.02
N PRO A 137 32.88 -25.47 9.86
CA PRO A 137 34.18 -24.82 9.65
C PRO A 137 34.59 -25.09 8.19
N PRO A 138 35.32 -24.21 7.49
CA PRO A 138 35.44 -24.24 6.03
C PRO A 138 36.02 -25.55 5.50
N ALA A 139 35.16 -26.55 5.26
CA ALA A 139 35.35 -27.78 4.52
C ALA A 139 34.09 -28.64 4.70
N GLU A 140 33.59 -29.16 3.57
CA GLU A 140 32.63 -30.25 3.42
C GLU A 140 31.15 -29.86 3.18
N ASP A 141 30.71 -30.22 1.97
CA ASP A 141 29.36 -30.15 1.43
C ASP A 141 28.36 -30.94 2.27
N LEU A 142 27.23 -30.33 2.61
CA LEU A 142 26.12 -30.98 3.32
C LEU A 142 24.90 -31.15 2.40
N THR A 143 24.48 -32.40 2.23
CA THR A 143 23.37 -32.81 1.38
C THR A 143 22.07 -32.91 2.18
N VAL A 144 20.96 -32.40 1.63
CA VAL A 144 19.61 -32.50 2.21
C VAL A 144 19.06 -33.92 2.02
N THR A 145 18.81 -34.66 3.11
CA THR A 145 17.99 -35.88 3.08
C THR A 145 16.59 -35.58 3.58
N ALA A 146 15.59 -35.78 2.71
CA ALA A 146 14.19 -35.80 3.12
C ALA A 146 13.95 -37.00 4.04
N ALA A 147 13.98 -36.79 5.35
CA ALA A 147 13.57 -37.79 6.31
C ALA A 147 12.04 -37.89 6.32
N ARG A 148 11.48 -38.96 5.76
CA ARG A 148 10.06 -39.29 5.97
C ARG A 148 9.97 -40.42 6.99
N GLY A 149 9.23 -40.21 8.08
CA GLY A 149 8.92 -41.26 9.06
C GLY A 149 9.86 -41.33 10.27
N LEU A 150 10.75 -40.37 10.49
CA LEU A 150 11.48 -40.24 11.75
C LEU A 150 10.55 -39.70 12.84
N ARG A 151 10.74 -40.19 14.08
CA ARG A 151 10.07 -39.65 15.27
C ARG A 151 11.13 -39.16 16.25
N PRO A 152 10.92 -37.99 16.89
CA PRO A 152 11.89 -37.49 17.85
C PRO A 152 11.94 -38.41 19.07
N ALA A 153 13.13 -38.62 19.62
CA ALA A 153 13.29 -39.27 20.91
C ALA A 153 12.63 -38.40 22.00
N PRO A 154 11.88 -38.98 22.96
CA PRO A 154 11.29 -38.22 24.05
C PRO A 154 12.36 -37.51 24.89
N VAL A 155 12.13 -36.22 25.16
CA VAL A 155 12.99 -35.38 25.99
C VAL A 155 12.18 -34.87 27.17
N ALA A 156 12.76 -34.92 28.38
CA ALA A 156 12.18 -34.27 29.54
C ALA A 156 12.47 -32.76 29.48
N VAL A 157 11.42 -31.95 29.36
CA VAL A 157 11.51 -30.49 29.35
C VAL A 157 10.58 -29.94 30.44
N SER A 158 11.05 -28.94 31.17
CA SER A 158 10.32 -28.25 32.23
C SER A 158 10.01 -26.81 31.84
N GLY A 159 9.01 -26.20 32.48
CA GLY A 159 8.71 -24.78 32.29
C GLY A 159 9.87 -23.83 32.61
N GLY A 160 10.84 -24.26 33.43
CA GLY A 160 12.03 -23.47 33.78
C GLY A 160 13.18 -23.54 32.76
N ASP A 161 13.02 -24.34 31.70
CA ASP A 161 13.99 -24.46 30.63
C ASP A 161 13.84 -23.31 29.61
N PRO A 162 14.94 -22.87 28.97
CA PRO A 162 14.88 -21.82 27.96
C PRO A 162 14.05 -22.25 26.75
N CYS A 163 13.27 -21.34 26.20
CA CYS A 163 12.54 -21.56 24.96
C CYS A 163 12.97 -20.60 23.85
N ALA A 164 13.38 -19.38 24.20
CA ALA A 164 13.82 -18.39 23.21
C ALA A 164 14.89 -17.46 23.78
N VAL A 165 15.73 -16.93 22.89
CA VAL A 165 16.65 -15.84 23.20
C VAL A 165 16.37 -14.66 22.29
N PHE A 166 15.95 -13.54 22.88
CA PHE A 166 15.69 -12.30 22.17
C PHE A 166 16.81 -11.29 22.45
N PHE A 167 17.49 -10.82 21.39
CA PHE A 167 18.55 -9.83 21.54
C PHE A 167 17.99 -8.41 21.60
N THR A 168 18.41 -7.66 22.62
CA THR A 168 18.12 -6.23 22.76
C THR A 168 19.42 -5.41 22.75
N SER A 169 19.28 -4.08 22.68
CA SER A 169 20.40 -3.15 22.79
C SER A 169 21.06 -3.23 24.17
N GLY A 170 22.39 -3.17 24.20
CA GLY A 170 23.17 -3.35 25.42
C GLY A 170 23.92 -2.10 25.82
N THR A 171 23.88 -1.73 27.10
CA THR A 171 24.68 -0.62 27.63
C THR A 171 26.15 -0.78 27.28
N SER A 172 26.71 -1.99 27.36
CA SER A 172 28.12 -2.30 27.04
C SER A 172 28.56 -2.09 25.58
N GLY A 173 27.66 -1.75 24.66
CA GLY A 173 27.97 -1.67 23.23
C GLY A 173 27.82 -2.98 22.46
N ALA A 174 27.46 -4.08 23.15
CA ALA A 174 27.16 -5.37 22.52
C ALA A 174 25.70 -5.77 22.78
N PRO A 175 24.99 -6.38 21.82
CA PRO A 175 23.62 -6.85 22.03
C PRO A 175 23.53 -7.77 23.24
N LYS A 176 22.50 -7.61 24.07
CA LYS A 176 22.24 -8.46 25.24
C LYS A 176 21.13 -9.47 24.92
N GLY A 177 21.44 -10.76 24.99
CA GLY A 177 20.47 -11.83 24.77
C GLY A 177 19.60 -12.04 26.03
N VAL A 178 18.30 -11.83 25.94
CA VAL A 178 17.35 -12.10 27.02
C VAL A 178 16.90 -13.56 26.92
N VAL A 179 17.20 -14.35 27.95
CA VAL A 179 16.88 -15.77 27.98
C VAL A 179 15.47 -15.98 28.54
N SER A 180 14.52 -16.17 27.64
CA SER A 180 13.11 -16.46 27.95
C SER A 180 12.90 -17.95 28.21
N LEU A 181 12.17 -18.25 29.26
CA LEU A 181 11.79 -19.60 29.67
C LEU A 181 10.42 -19.98 29.12
N HIS A 182 10.15 -21.28 29.01
CA HIS A 182 8.84 -21.77 28.61
C HIS A 182 7.70 -21.18 29.47
N GLU A 183 7.85 -21.16 30.80
CA GLU A 183 6.83 -20.64 31.71
C GLU A 183 6.60 -19.12 31.56
N ASN A 184 7.61 -18.37 31.11
CA ASN A 184 7.49 -16.92 30.87
C ASN A 184 6.52 -16.61 29.74
N ALA A 185 6.58 -17.39 28.66
CA ALA A 185 5.69 -17.23 27.52
C ALA A 185 4.32 -17.84 27.80
N VAL A 186 4.28 -19.05 28.39
CA VAL A 186 3.04 -19.78 28.64
C VAL A 186 2.10 -19.04 29.60
N ARG A 187 2.64 -18.25 30.54
CA ARG A 187 1.83 -17.48 31.49
C ARG A 187 0.91 -16.42 30.86
N LEU A 188 1.14 -16.04 29.60
CA LEU A 188 0.26 -15.13 28.87
C LEU A 188 -1.08 -15.79 28.50
N PHE A 189 -1.15 -17.11 28.52
CA PHE A 189 -2.29 -17.91 28.04
C PHE A 189 -3.07 -18.53 29.21
N ASP A 190 -3.30 -17.73 30.26
CA ASP A 190 -4.11 -18.13 31.41
C ASP A 190 -5.64 -18.02 31.13
N GLU A 191 -6.48 -18.61 31.99
CA GLU A 191 -7.96 -18.57 31.86
C GLU A 191 -8.53 -17.14 31.83
N HIS A 192 -7.79 -16.17 32.35
CA HIS A 192 -8.09 -14.74 32.32
C HIS A 192 -7.13 -13.95 31.42
N THR A 193 -6.85 -14.49 30.22
CA THR A 193 -6.00 -13.82 29.22
C THR A 193 -6.49 -12.40 28.91
N PHE A 194 -5.57 -11.51 28.52
CA PHE A 194 -5.85 -10.10 28.22
C PHE A 194 -6.86 -9.88 27.08
N ALA A 195 -7.06 -10.88 26.22
CA ALA A 195 -7.95 -10.86 25.07
C ALA A 195 -8.63 -12.22 24.82
N GLU A 196 -9.63 -12.23 23.95
CA GLU A 196 -10.30 -13.45 23.49
C GLU A 196 -9.38 -14.19 22.51
N LEU A 197 -8.86 -15.34 22.93
CA LEU A 197 -8.04 -16.24 22.12
C LEU A 197 -8.71 -17.59 21.97
N GLY A 198 -8.32 -18.35 20.93
CA GLY A 198 -8.76 -19.72 20.72
C GLY A 198 -9.33 -19.97 19.33
N PRO A 199 -10.07 -21.09 19.15
CA PRO A 199 -10.69 -21.42 17.87
C PRO A 199 -11.56 -20.28 17.34
N GLY A 200 -11.37 -19.95 16.07
CA GLY A 200 -12.07 -18.83 15.42
C GLY A 200 -11.42 -17.46 15.61
N THR A 201 -10.33 -17.35 16.36
CA THR A 201 -9.47 -16.15 16.37
C THR A 201 -8.43 -16.25 15.25
N VAL A 202 -8.30 -15.20 14.45
CA VAL A 202 -7.35 -15.14 13.34
C VAL A 202 -6.53 -13.85 13.44
N MET A 203 -5.21 -13.99 13.56
CA MET A 203 -4.28 -12.87 13.75
C MET A 203 -3.19 -12.82 12.68
N PRO A 204 -2.82 -11.64 12.16
CA PRO A 204 -1.67 -11.47 11.30
C PRO A 204 -0.37 -11.37 12.10
N GLN A 205 0.69 -12.02 11.63
CA GLN A 205 2.03 -11.96 12.21
C GLN A 205 2.73 -10.67 11.78
N THR A 206 2.50 -9.59 12.53
CA THR A 206 3.07 -8.27 12.24
C THR A 206 4.45 -8.11 12.87
N ALA A 207 4.64 -8.63 14.10
CA ALA A 207 5.86 -8.43 14.88
C ALA A 207 7.02 -9.28 14.34
N PRO A 208 8.21 -8.71 14.06
CA PRO A 208 9.37 -9.49 13.62
C PRO A 208 9.64 -10.72 14.50
N PRO A 209 9.90 -11.92 13.93
CA PRO A 209 10.21 -13.12 14.71
C PRO A 209 11.46 -12.99 15.60
N THR A 210 12.30 -11.98 15.33
CA THR A 210 13.46 -11.63 16.15
C THR A 210 13.08 -11.00 17.49
N TRP A 211 11.82 -10.61 17.71
CA TRP A 211 11.34 -9.93 18.92
C TRP A 211 10.23 -10.71 19.61
N ASP A 212 10.03 -10.42 20.89
CA ASP A 212 9.05 -11.08 21.76
C ASP A 212 7.59 -10.77 21.42
N GLY A 213 7.32 -9.67 20.70
CA GLY A 213 6.00 -9.39 20.11
C GLY A 213 5.48 -10.53 19.22
N PHE A 214 6.37 -11.32 18.62
CA PHE A 214 6.05 -12.55 17.89
C PHE A 214 5.30 -13.58 18.75
N THR A 215 5.45 -13.51 20.07
CA THR A 215 4.69 -14.35 21.02
C THR A 215 3.20 -14.00 21.03
N LEU A 216 2.86 -12.75 20.72
CA LEU A 216 1.50 -12.24 20.82
C LEU A 216 0.67 -12.53 19.58
N ASP A 217 1.26 -12.52 18.39
CA ASP A 217 0.55 -12.71 17.14
C ASP A 217 0.73 -14.12 16.53
N CYS A 218 1.79 -14.85 16.92
CA CYS A 218 1.99 -16.24 16.49
C CYS A 218 1.73 -17.26 17.62
N TRP A 219 2.47 -17.18 18.73
CA TRP A 219 2.35 -18.20 19.80
C TRP A 219 0.98 -18.20 20.48
N SER A 220 0.35 -17.03 20.63
CA SER A 220 -1.03 -16.94 21.14
C SER A 220 -2.00 -17.82 20.36
N MET A 221 -1.95 -17.78 19.03
CA MET A 221 -2.81 -18.58 18.17
C MET A 221 -2.46 -20.05 18.26
N LEU A 222 -1.18 -20.40 18.07
CA LEU A 222 -0.72 -21.79 18.02
C LEU A 222 -0.89 -22.55 19.33
N LEU A 223 -0.90 -21.87 20.47
CA LEU A 223 -1.09 -22.53 21.76
C LEU A 223 -2.56 -22.63 22.17
N THR A 224 -3.44 -21.79 21.62
CA THR A 224 -4.87 -21.79 21.99
C THR A 224 -5.79 -22.39 20.93
N GLY A 225 -5.29 -22.76 19.74
CA GLY A 225 -6.10 -23.32 18.65
C GLY A 225 -6.64 -22.28 17.66
N GLY A 226 -6.06 -21.07 17.62
CA GLY A 226 -6.38 -20.03 16.64
C GLY A 226 -5.55 -20.18 15.34
N THR A 227 -5.69 -19.21 14.44
CA THR A 227 -4.97 -19.18 13.14
C THR A 227 -4.02 -17.99 13.08
N THR A 228 -2.76 -18.22 12.69
CA THR A 228 -1.80 -17.15 12.37
C THR A 228 -1.71 -16.95 10.85
N VAL A 229 -1.87 -15.72 10.37
CA VAL A 229 -1.60 -15.34 8.97
C VAL A 229 -0.18 -14.76 8.89
N LEU A 230 0.72 -15.48 8.22
CA LEU A 230 2.12 -15.12 8.07
C LEU A 230 2.29 -14.13 6.92
N LEU A 231 2.85 -12.96 7.23
CA LEU A 231 3.12 -11.91 6.26
C LEU A 231 4.56 -12.02 5.73
N ASP A 232 4.75 -11.86 4.43
CA ASP A 232 6.08 -11.81 3.81
C ASP A 232 6.90 -10.63 4.35
N GLU A 233 6.25 -9.48 4.55
CA GLU A 233 6.86 -8.27 5.11
C GLU A 233 6.09 -7.77 6.35
N PRO A 234 6.77 -7.15 7.34
CA PRO A 234 6.14 -6.64 8.57
C PRO A 234 5.19 -5.46 8.35
N VAL A 235 5.26 -4.78 7.20
CA VAL A 235 4.59 -3.50 7.01
C VAL A 235 3.17 -3.70 6.51
N LEU A 236 2.22 -3.57 7.41
CA LEU A 236 0.80 -3.61 7.10
C LEU A 236 0.33 -2.22 6.64
N VAL A 237 -0.22 -2.13 5.43
CA VAL A 237 -0.89 -0.92 4.90
C VAL A 237 -2.42 -1.10 4.92
N PRO A 238 -3.23 -0.03 4.84
CA PRO A 238 -4.69 -0.15 4.94
C PRO A 238 -5.32 -1.16 3.98
N ARG A 239 -4.91 -1.16 2.71
CA ARG A 239 -5.40 -2.11 1.70
C ARG A 239 -5.07 -3.56 2.09
N ALA A 240 -3.84 -3.80 2.55
CA ALA A 240 -3.41 -5.13 2.98
C ALA A 240 -4.18 -5.61 4.22
N LEU A 241 -4.40 -4.73 5.22
CA LEU A 241 -5.21 -5.08 6.38
C LEU A 241 -6.65 -5.45 5.99
N ARG A 242 -7.28 -4.68 5.09
CA ARG A 242 -8.63 -4.99 4.58
C ARG A 242 -8.67 -6.33 3.85
N ALA A 243 -7.68 -6.62 3.02
CA ALA A 243 -7.57 -7.90 2.33
C ALA A 243 -7.44 -9.06 3.33
N LEU A 244 -6.58 -8.95 4.34
CA LEU A 244 -6.45 -9.97 5.38
C LEU A 244 -7.74 -10.20 6.17
N ILE A 245 -8.51 -9.14 6.46
CA ILE A 245 -9.81 -9.25 7.13
C ILE A 245 -10.82 -9.95 6.22
N ALA A 246 -10.88 -9.58 4.95
CA ALA A 246 -11.87 -10.09 4.00
C ALA A 246 -11.56 -11.53 3.52
N GLU A 247 -10.31 -11.81 3.19
CA GLU A 247 -9.86 -13.06 2.55
C GLU A 247 -9.51 -14.14 3.57
N ASP A 248 -8.81 -13.76 4.65
CA ASP A 248 -8.33 -14.69 5.67
C ASP A 248 -9.12 -14.65 6.97
N GLY A 249 -10.11 -13.77 7.08
CA GLY A 249 -10.96 -13.65 8.25
C GLY A 249 -10.23 -13.09 9.47
N VAL A 250 -9.15 -12.32 9.26
CA VAL A 250 -8.45 -11.64 10.35
C VAL A 250 -9.44 -10.85 11.19
N ASN A 251 -9.51 -11.17 12.48
CA ASN A 251 -10.47 -10.57 13.40
C ASN A 251 -9.82 -10.10 14.71
N ALA A 252 -8.52 -10.30 14.87
CA ALA A 252 -7.75 -9.81 15.98
C ALA A 252 -6.35 -9.39 15.48
N ALA A 253 -5.70 -8.46 16.17
CA ALA A 253 -4.29 -8.19 15.92
C ALA A 253 -3.59 -7.63 17.15
N PHE A 254 -2.28 -7.84 17.19
CA PHE A 254 -1.35 -7.03 17.95
C PHE A 254 -0.54 -6.19 16.97
N MET A 255 -0.25 -4.95 17.31
CA MET A 255 0.68 -4.11 16.55
C MET A 255 1.35 -3.08 17.44
N THR A 256 2.49 -2.55 16.98
CA THR A 256 3.12 -1.42 17.66
C THR A 256 2.21 -0.20 17.63
N THR A 257 2.27 0.62 18.67
CA THR A 257 1.53 1.89 18.73
C THR A 257 1.80 2.76 17.50
N GLN A 258 3.04 2.78 16.99
CA GLN A 258 3.35 3.49 15.76
C GLN A 258 2.63 2.95 14.53
N LEU A 259 2.58 1.62 14.34
CA LEU A 259 1.87 1.00 13.22
C LEU A 259 0.37 1.32 13.29
N PHE A 260 -0.23 1.22 14.47
CA PHE A 260 -1.62 1.62 14.72
C PHE A 260 -1.87 3.09 14.35
N ASN A 261 -1.03 4.01 14.85
CA ASN A 261 -1.18 5.43 14.57
C ASN A 261 -1.10 5.74 13.07
N MET A 262 -0.24 5.03 12.33
CA MET A 262 -0.13 5.17 10.88
C MET A 262 -1.42 4.74 10.18
N LEU A 263 -1.92 3.54 10.50
CA LEU A 263 -3.14 3.00 9.90
C LEU A 263 -4.35 3.89 10.21
N VAL A 264 -4.53 4.31 11.47
CA VAL A 264 -5.61 5.24 11.87
C VAL A 264 -5.49 6.59 11.18
N THR A 265 -4.28 7.08 10.93
CA THR A 265 -4.08 8.36 10.22
C THR A 265 -4.50 8.23 8.77
N THR A 266 -4.05 7.17 8.12
CA THR A 266 -4.19 6.93 6.68
C THR A 266 -5.63 6.53 6.31
N ASP A 267 -6.16 5.53 7.00
CA ASP A 267 -7.52 5.03 6.79
C ASP A 267 -7.98 4.29 8.06
N VAL A 268 -8.68 5.01 8.93
CA VAL A 268 -9.24 4.43 10.16
C VAL A 268 -10.27 3.33 9.86
N GLY A 269 -10.96 3.36 8.72
CA GLY A 269 -11.94 2.35 8.36
C GLY A 269 -11.33 0.98 8.03
N ALA A 270 -10.00 0.88 7.89
CA ALA A 270 -9.29 -0.35 7.52
C ALA A 270 -9.45 -1.49 8.55
N PHE A 271 -9.81 -1.16 9.79
CA PHE A 271 -10.00 -2.11 10.89
C PHE A 271 -11.42 -2.71 10.93
N ALA A 272 -12.33 -2.30 10.04
CA ALA A 272 -13.69 -2.79 10.01
C ALA A 272 -13.72 -4.32 9.85
N GLY A 273 -14.36 -5.03 10.78
CA GLY A 273 -14.43 -6.49 10.81
C GLY A 273 -13.59 -7.14 11.91
N MET A 274 -12.71 -6.38 12.58
CA MET A 274 -11.99 -6.88 13.75
C MET A 274 -12.91 -6.91 14.99
N LYS A 275 -12.60 -7.80 15.92
CA LYS A 275 -13.23 -7.91 17.25
C LYS A 275 -12.45 -7.15 18.31
N TRP A 276 -11.13 -7.29 18.29
CA TRP A 276 -10.25 -6.62 19.23
C TRP A 276 -8.87 -6.31 18.62
N LEU A 277 -8.21 -5.29 19.17
CA LEU A 277 -6.89 -4.85 18.76
C LEU A 277 -6.06 -4.53 20.00
N ALA A 278 -4.85 -5.09 20.08
CA ALA A 278 -3.88 -4.73 21.11
C ALA A 278 -2.77 -3.84 20.52
N VAL A 279 -2.51 -2.71 21.18
CA VAL A 279 -1.44 -1.78 20.82
C VAL A 279 -0.48 -1.63 21.97
N GLY A 280 0.82 -1.63 21.67
CA GLY A 280 1.83 -1.51 22.70
C GLY A 280 3.21 -1.19 22.16
N GLY A 281 4.17 -1.18 23.07
CA GLY A 281 5.56 -0.87 22.74
C GLY A 281 5.93 0.59 22.93
N GLU A 282 5.00 1.56 22.78
CA GLU A 282 5.26 3.00 22.93
C GLU A 282 4.11 3.71 23.66
N ARG A 283 4.25 5.02 23.92
CA ARG A 283 3.15 5.81 24.50
C ARG A 283 2.06 5.99 23.45
N ALA A 284 0.84 5.59 23.79
CA ALA A 284 -0.31 5.76 22.92
C ALA A 284 -0.74 7.23 22.80
N ALA A 285 -1.16 7.63 21.59
CA ALA A 285 -1.58 9.00 21.29
C ALA A 285 -3.10 9.13 21.49
N PRO A 286 -3.58 9.91 22.48
CA PRO A 286 -5.00 10.02 22.79
C PRO A 286 -5.86 10.46 21.60
N THR A 287 -5.34 11.35 20.75
CA THR A 287 -6.03 11.86 19.57
C THR A 287 -6.31 10.76 18.53
N ARG A 288 -5.38 9.81 18.34
CA ARG A 288 -5.54 8.68 17.42
C ARG A 288 -6.46 7.62 17.98
N ILE A 289 -6.33 7.32 19.27
CA ILE A 289 -7.24 6.42 19.97
C ILE A 289 -8.68 6.93 19.90
N ARG A 290 -8.91 8.21 20.20
CA ARG A 290 -10.25 8.81 20.13
C ARG A 290 -10.86 8.67 18.75
N ARG A 291 -10.07 8.94 17.70
CA ARG A 291 -10.53 8.76 16.30
C ARG A 291 -10.90 7.30 16.02
N PHE A 292 -10.08 6.35 16.47
CA PHE A 292 -10.35 4.92 16.29
C PHE A 292 -11.63 4.47 17.00
N LEU A 293 -11.78 4.81 18.28
CA LEU A 293 -12.94 4.42 19.07
C LEU A 293 -14.25 5.06 18.58
N ALA A 294 -14.17 6.26 18.01
CA ALA A 294 -15.33 6.92 17.40
C ALA A 294 -15.81 6.21 16.13
N GLU A 295 -14.88 5.75 15.28
CA GLU A 295 -15.20 5.01 14.06
C GLU A 295 -15.62 3.56 14.36
N HIS A 296 -14.99 2.94 15.36
CA HIS A 296 -15.11 1.52 15.67
C HIS A 296 -15.53 1.27 17.12
N PRO A 297 -16.74 1.70 17.55
CA PRO A 297 -17.16 1.55 18.95
C PRO A 297 -17.36 0.09 19.38
N GLY A 298 -17.48 -0.83 18.42
CA GLY A 298 -17.62 -2.28 18.67
C GLY A 298 -16.29 -3.04 18.74
N ILE A 299 -15.15 -2.40 18.43
CA ILE A 299 -13.83 -3.05 18.48
C ILE A 299 -13.18 -2.76 19.81
N ARG A 300 -12.86 -3.80 20.58
CA ARG A 300 -12.18 -3.66 21.86
C ARG A 300 -10.71 -3.28 21.64
N LEU A 301 -10.32 -2.07 22.04
CA LEU A 301 -8.94 -1.59 21.90
C LEU A 301 -8.19 -1.72 23.23
N LEU A 302 -7.05 -2.40 23.21
CA LEU A 302 -6.25 -2.69 24.39
C LEU A 302 -4.91 -1.95 24.34
N ASN A 303 -4.57 -1.20 25.38
CA ASN A 303 -3.21 -0.72 25.59
C ASN A 303 -2.44 -1.77 26.41
N VAL A 304 -1.37 -2.32 25.84
CA VAL A 304 -0.58 -3.36 26.48
C VAL A 304 0.85 -2.90 26.76
N TYR A 305 1.38 -3.29 27.90
CA TYR A 305 2.74 -2.94 28.31
C TYR A 305 3.48 -4.15 28.86
N GLY A 306 4.73 -4.28 28.43
CA GLY A 306 5.72 -5.11 29.08
C GLY A 306 7.06 -5.10 28.35
N PRO A 307 8.16 -5.33 29.07
CA PRO A 307 9.48 -5.54 28.49
C PRO A 307 9.72 -7.03 28.20
N VAL A 308 10.65 -7.31 27.29
CA VAL A 308 11.05 -8.68 26.94
C VAL A 308 11.61 -9.47 28.13
N GLU A 309 12.22 -8.79 29.10
CA GLU A 309 12.67 -9.39 30.35
C GLU A 309 11.54 -9.97 31.23
N CYS A 310 10.28 -9.74 30.86
CA CYS A 310 9.09 -10.18 31.58
C CYS A 310 8.06 -10.91 30.70
N GLY A 311 8.49 -11.48 29.57
CA GLY A 311 7.62 -12.30 28.72
C GLY A 311 6.56 -11.49 27.98
N ALA A 312 6.98 -10.48 27.21
CA ALA A 312 6.16 -9.61 26.35
C ALA A 312 5.19 -8.66 27.06
N ILE A 313 4.08 -9.15 27.64
CA ILE A 313 3.04 -8.30 28.26
C ILE A 313 2.91 -8.61 29.75
N VAL A 314 2.85 -7.58 30.57
CA VAL A 314 2.63 -7.64 32.03
C VAL A 314 1.38 -6.88 32.47
N THR A 315 0.92 -5.89 31.71
CA THR A 315 -0.32 -5.17 31.98
C THR A 315 -1.14 -4.97 30.72
N ALA A 316 -2.46 -4.90 30.87
CA ALA A 316 -3.38 -4.55 29.81
C ALA A 316 -4.46 -3.58 30.33
N HIS A 317 -4.85 -2.63 29.49
CA HIS A 317 -5.93 -1.68 29.72
C HIS A 317 -6.92 -1.72 28.57
N ASP A 318 -8.20 -1.90 28.89
CA ASP A 318 -9.30 -1.77 27.93
C ASP A 318 -9.62 -0.28 27.76
N ILE A 319 -9.20 0.29 26.63
CA ILE A 319 -9.21 1.73 26.42
C ILE A 319 -10.62 2.21 26.13
N ARG A 320 -11.08 3.17 26.91
CA ARG A 320 -12.37 3.82 26.75
C ARG A 320 -12.20 5.26 26.25
N PRO A 321 -13.23 5.85 25.61
CA PRO A 321 -13.16 7.22 25.13
C PRO A 321 -12.73 8.24 26.19
N GLU A 322 -13.17 8.06 27.44
CA GLU A 322 -12.82 8.92 28.58
C GLU A 322 -11.34 8.88 28.96
N ASP A 323 -10.62 7.78 28.69
CA ASP A 323 -9.18 7.67 28.98
C ASP A 323 -8.36 8.65 28.14
N CYS A 324 -8.90 9.10 27.00
CA CYS A 324 -8.24 10.06 26.13
C CYS A 324 -8.17 11.48 26.73
N ASP A 325 -8.94 11.75 27.78
CA ASP A 325 -8.96 13.03 28.50
C ASP A 325 -8.11 13.01 29.79
N ASP A 326 -7.49 11.87 30.12
CA ASP A 326 -6.63 11.76 31.29
C ASP A 326 -5.31 12.54 31.08
N PRO A 327 -4.96 13.51 31.96
CA PRO A 327 -3.72 14.27 31.85
C PRO A 327 -2.44 13.42 32.04
N ALA A 328 -2.53 12.26 32.70
CA ALA A 328 -1.43 11.30 32.77
C ALA A 328 -1.26 10.53 31.43
N GLY A 329 -2.22 10.64 30.53
CA GLY A 329 -2.30 9.88 29.28
C GLY A 329 -2.92 8.50 29.48
N ILE A 330 -2.98 7.73 28.40
CA ILE A 330 -3.65 6.42 28.36
C ILE A 330 -3.05 5.49 29.43
N PRO A 331 -3.87 4.94 30.36
CA PRO A 331 -3.39 4.06 31.42
C PRO A 331 -2.71 2.79 30.89
N LEU A 332 -1.78 2.24 31.68
CA LEU A 332 -1.22 0.90 31.46
C LEU A 332 -2.16 -0.21 31.93
N GLY A 333 -3.19 0.15 32.70
CA GLY A 333 -4.23 -0.76 33.17
C GLY A 333 -3.81 -1.50 34.43
N ARG A 334 -4.14 -2.79 34.50
CA ARG A 334 -3.82 -3.65 35.65
C ARG A 334 -2.86 -4.75 35.24
N GLU A 335 -2.16 -5.30 36.21
CA GLU A 335 -1.35 -6.50 36.02
C GLU A 335 -2.16 -7.68 35.48
N LEU A 336 -1.56 -8.44 34.56
CA LEU A 336 -2.11 -9.71 34.10
C LEU A 336 -2.03 -10.78 35.19
N ALA A 337 -2.78 -11.87 35.03
CA ALA A 337 -2.65 -13.04 35.88
C ALA A 337 -1.19 -13.50 35.99
N HIS A 338 -0.81 -14.00 37.18
CA HIS A 338 0.54 -14.44 37.48
C HIS A 338 1.62 -13.37 37.19
N THR A 339 1.29 -12.10 37.43
CA THR A 339 2.21 -10.98 37.33
C THR A 339 2.17 -10.17 38.62
N ASP A 340 3.33 -9.89 39.18
CA ASP A 340 3.44 -8.90 40.24
C ASP A 340 3.93 -7.57 39.64
N VAL A 341 3.28 -6.45 39.97
CA VAL A 341 3.78 -5.11 39.64
C VAL A 341 3.85 -4.27 40.90
N VAL A 342 5.06 -3.89 41.30
CA VAL A 342 5.34 -3.09 42.50
C VAL A 342 5.95 -1.76 42.07
N VAL A 343 5.47 -0.66 42.64
CA VAL A 343 6.04 0.68 42.41
C VAL A 343 7.02 0.98 43.54
N LEU A 344 8.28 1.22 43.21
CA LEU A 344 9.37 1.41 44.19
C LEU A 344 10.05 2.78 44.08
N ASP A 345 10.35 3.38 45.22
CA ASP A 345 11.25 4.51 45.37
C ASP A 345 12.50 4.02 46.12
N GLY A 346 13.59 3.76 45.38
CA GLY A 346 14.67 2.92 45.88
C GLY A 346 14.17 1.50 46.13
N ASP A 347 14.23 1.03 47.39
CA ASP A 347 13.64 -0.26 47.83
C ASP A 347 12.33 -0.08 48.62
N ARG A 348 11.86 1.17 48.79
CA ARG A 348 10.61 1.46 49.49
C ARG A 348 9.43 1.29 48.55
N VAL A 349 8.40 0.57 48.99
CA VAL A 349 7.13 0.48 48.25
C VAL A 349 6.40 1.83 48.31
N CYS A 350 6.08 2.39 47.15
CA CYS A 350 5.31 3.62 47.00
C CYS A 350 3.85 3.42 47.43
N ALA A 351 3.27 4.41 48.11
CA ALA A 351 1.83 4.44 48.37
C ALA A 351 1.05 4.73 47.07
N SER A 352 -0.27 4.48 47.07
CA SER A 352 -1.11 4.81 45.92
C SER A 352 -1.00 6.29 45.54
N GLY A 353 -0.75 6.56 44.26
CA GLY A 353 -0.55 7.90 43.69
C GLY A 353 0.92 8.39 43.73
N GLU A 354 1.79 7.78 44.53
CA GLU A 354 3.22 8.14 44.54
C GLU A 354 3.91 7.58 43.29
N THR A 355 4.72 8.42 42.64
CA THR A 355 5.53 8.02 41.49
C THR A 355 6.80 7.32 41.94
N GLY A 356 7.10 6.17 41.35
CA GLY A 356 8.34 5.42 41.54
C GLY A 356 8.64 4.55 40.31
N GLU A 357 9.66 3.72 40.41
CA GLU A 357 10.03 2.74 39.39
C GLU A 357 9.05 1.56 39.36
N LEU A 358 8.54 1.22 38.18
CA LEU A 358 7.74 0.02 37.94
C LEU A 358 8.65 -1.20 37.98
N CYS A 359 8.49 -2.05 39.00
CA CYS A 359 9.25 -3.29 39.17
C CYS A 359 8.32 -4.48 38.97
N LEU A 360 8.77 -5.44 38.16
CA LEU A 360 7.94 -6.54 37.67
C LEU A 360 8.37 -7.85 38.34
N GLY A 361 7.44 -8.72 38.68
CA GLY A 361 7.70 -10.00 39.33
C GLY A 361 6.80 -11.12 38.86
N GLY A 362 7.05 -12.32 39.39
CA GLY A 362 6.28 -13.52 39.10
C GLY A 362 6.85 -14.39 37.97
N PRO A 363 6.11 -15.44 37.54
CA PRO A 363 6.53 -16.40 36.52
C PRO A 363 6.83 -15.84 35.13
N GLY A 364 6.51 -14.56 34.86
CA GLY A 364 6.87 -13.89 33.61
C GLY A 364 8.35 -13.52 33.48
N LEU A 365 9.10 -13.51 34.58
CA LEU A 365 10.49 -13.06 34.59
C LEU A 365 11.44 -13.98 33.81
N ALA A 366 12.13 -13.41 32.82
CA ALA A 366 13.23 -14.07 32.12
C ALA A 366 14.31 -14.56 33.11
N ARG A 367 15.08 -15.57 32.68
CA ARG A 367 16.23 -16.06 33.46
C ARG A 367 17.23 -14.94 33.70
N GLY A 368 17.47 -14.12 32.69
CA GLY A 368 18.40 -13.00 32.73
C GLY A 368 19.04 -12.74 31.37
N TYR A 369 20.21 -12.10 31.40
CA TYR A 369 21.00 -11.84 30.20
C TYR A 369 22.05 -12.94 29.97
N LEU A 370 22.06 -13.50 28.76
CA LEU A 370 22.93 -14.58 28.33
C LEU A 370 24.41 -14.22 28.54
N GLY A 371 25.12 -15.03 29.33
CA GLY A 371 26.55 -14.82 29.62
C GLY A 371 26.87 -13.52 30.38
N ARG A 372 25.89 -12.89 31.04
CA ARG A 372 26.05 -11.59 31.73
C ARG A 372 25.44 -11.60 33.14
N PRO A 373 26.02 -12.34 34.11
CA PRO A 373 25.48 -12.45 35.47
C PRO A 373 25.44 -11.09 36.18
N GLU A 374 26.51 -10.29 36.08
CA GLU A 374 26.57 -8.96 36.73
C GLU A 374 25.47 -8.01 36.24
N LEU A 375 25.22 -7.97 34.92
CA LEU A 375 24.11 -7.18 34.35
C LEU A 375 22.76 -7.73 34.77
N THR A 376 22.64 -9.05 34.93
CA THR A 376 21.42 -9.70 35.38
C THR A 376 21.12 -9.31 36.82
N GLU A 377 22.08 -9.45 37.73
CA GLU A 377 21.92 -9.12 39.15
C GLU A 377 21.62 -7.63 39.38
N ALA A 378 22.14 -6.74 38.54
CA ALA A 378 21.90 -5.31 38.64
C ALA A 378 20.44 -4.90 38.41
N VAL A 379 19.69 -5.65 37.59
CA VAL A 379 18.28 -5.31 37.24
C VAL A 379 17.27 -6.37 37.67
N PHE A 380 17.66 -7.64 37.79
CA PHE A 380 16.85 -8.70 38.38
C PHE A 380 17.18 -8.82 39.88
N ALA A 381 16.75 -7.81 40.64
CA ALA A 381 17.04 -7.67 42.06
C ALA A 381 16.10 -8.49 42.95
N THR A 382 16.45 -8.59 44.24
CA THR A 382 15.55 -9.15 45.28
C THR A 382 15.02 -8.02 46.15
N VAL A 383 13.71 -7.78 46.13
CA VAL A 383 13.03 -6.78 46.97
C VAL A 383 12.01 -7.49 47.84
N GLY A 384 12.09 -7.32 49.16
CA GLY A 384 11.18 -7.98 50.11
C GLY A 384 11.20 -9.52 50.02
N GLY A 385 12.35 -10.11 49.67
CA GLY A 385 12.50 -11.56 49.48
C GLY A 385 11.94 -12.11 48.16
N ARG A 386 11.47 -11.24 47.25
CA ARG A 386 10.97 -11.62 45.93
C ARG A 386 11.89 -11.12 44.83
N ARG A 387 12.10 -11.97 43.81
CA ARG A 387 12.84 -11.57 42.61
C ARG A 387 11.97 -10.64 41.78
N VAL A 388 12.52 -9.48 41.43
CA VAL A 388 11.86 -8.47 40.59
C VAL A 388 12.80 -7.99 39.49
N TYR A 389 12.25 -7.64 38.34
CA TYR A 389 12.95 -6.90 37.29
C TYR A 389 12.67 -5.40 37.43
N ARG A 390 13.73 -4.62 37.64
CA ARG A 390 13.74 -3.16 37.66
C ARG A 390 13.72 -2.64 36.22
N THR A 391 12.59 -2.07 35.82
CA THR A 391 12.35 -1.72 34.40
C THR A 391 13.03 -0.41 33.97
N GLY A 392 13.39 0.46 34.90
CA GLY A 392 13.73 1.86 34.66
C GLY A 392 12.56 2.74 34.21
N ASP A 393 11.35 2.19 34.07
CA ASP A 393 10.13 2.94 33.75
C ASP A 393 9.53 3.50 35.04
N LEU A 394 9.18 4.79 35.03
CA LEU A 394 8.53 5.49 36.14
C LEU A 394 7.03 5.49 35.94
N GLY A 395 6.31 5.36 37.05
CA GLY A 395 4.86 5.33 37.07
C GLY A 395 4.30 5.37 38.49
N HIS A 396 2.98 5.37 38.59
CA HIS A 396 2.29 5.26 39.87
C HIS A 396 1.08 4.34 39.74
N ARG A 397 0.65 3.79 40.88
CA ARG A 397 -0.58 3.00 40.98
C ARG A 397 -1.65 3.85 41.66
N THR A 398 -2.81 4.02 41.04
CA THR A 398 -3.94 4.75 41.64
C THR A 398 -4.54 3.95 42.81
N ALA A 399 -5.37 4.60 43.64
CA ALA A 399 -6.11 3.91 44.71
C ALA A 399 -7.04 2.81 44.16
N GLY A 400 -7.52 2.96 42.92
CA GLY A 400 -8.27 1.92 42.21
C GLY A 400 -7.41 0.74 41.75
N GLY A 401 -6.08 0.82 41.83
CA GLY A 401 -5.16 -0.22 41.38
C GLY A 401 -4.75 -0.13 39.91
N VAL A 402 -5.10 0.96 39.21
CA VAL A 402 -4.72 1.21 37.81
C VAL A 402 -3.31 1.81 37.76
N LEU A 403 -2.49 1.35 36.83
CA LEU A 403 -1.11 1.80 36.64
C LEU A 403 -1.03 2.88 35.55
N HIS A 404 -0.27 3.94 35.83
CA HIS A 404 0.05 4.99 34.86
C HIS A 404 1.55 5.06 34.63
N TYR A 405 1.94 5.31 33.39
CA TYR A 405 3.30 5.55 32.98
C TYR A 405 3.59 7.05 32.95
N THR A 406 4.67 7.48 33.60
CA THR A 406 5.07 8.90 33.67
C THR A 406 6.35 9.21 32.90
N GLY A 407 7.14 8.19 32.52
CA GLY A 407 8.38 8.37 31.78
C GLY A 407 9.42 7.31 32.14
N ARG A 408 10.69 7.58 31.83
CA ARG A 408 11.82 6.74 32.24
C ARG A 408 12.69 7.46 33.26
N GLY A 409 13.23 6.71 34.21
CA GLY A 409 14.22 7.19 35.18
C GLY A 409 15.65 7.05 34.67
N ASP A 410 15.88 6.24 33.63
CA ASP A 410 17.19 6.02 33.01
C ASP A 410 17.34 6.72 31.64
N ARG A 411 18.41 6.39 30.91
CA ARG A 411 18.75 6.98 29.61
C ARG A 411 18.19 6.22 28.40
N GLN A 412 17.51 5.10 28.61
CA GLN A 412 16.94 4.34 27.50
C GLN A 412 15.79 5.10 26.87
N ILE A 413 15.59 4.89 25.58
CA ILE A 413 14.55 5.54 24.81
C ILE A 413 13.91 4.52 23.87
N LYS A 414 12.70 4.84 23.40
CA LYS A 414 11.98 4.04 22.40
C LYS A 414 12.00 4.77 21.07
N VAL A 415 12.65 4.20 20.06
CA VAL A 415 12.73 4.77 18.71
C VAL A 415 12.17 3.72 17.74
N ARG A 416 11.12 4.08 17.01
CA ARG A 416 10.44 3.22 16.03
C ARG A 416 10.00 1.84 16.57
N GLY A 417 9.49 1.79 17.79
CA GLY A 417 9.12 0.55 18.48
C GLY A 417 10.29 -0.21 19.11
N HIS A 418 11.54 0.25 18.94
CA HIS A 418 12.72 -0.39 19.53
C HIS A 418 13.12 0.27 20.82
N ARG A 419 13.29 -0.54 21.88
CA ARG A 419 13.98 -0.11 23.09
C ARG A 419 15.48 -0.06 22.82
N ILE A 420 16.03 1.16 22.78
CA ILE A 420 17.42 1.41 22.47
C ILE A 420 18.15 2.06 23.64
N GLU A 421 19.44 1.78 23.72
CA GLU A 421 20.36 2.38 24.65
C GLU A 421 21.31 3.30 23.88
N PRO A 422 21.19 4.64 23.99
CA PRO A 422 22.09 5.57 23.30
C PRO A 422 23.57 5.28 23.54
N ALA A 423 23.92 4.72 24.70
CA ALA A 423 25.28 4.35 25.03
C ALA A 423 25.87 3.23 24.14
N GLU A 424 25.04 2.36 23.53
CA GLU A 424 25.53 1.36 22.56
C GLU A 424 26.18 2.06 21.36
N VAL A 425 25.53 3.13 20.89
CA VAL A 425 26.02 3.97 19.79
C VAL A 425 27.22 4.79 20.24
N GLU A 426 27.14 5.46 21.40
CA GLU A 426 28.24 6.26 21.97
C GLU A 426 29.54 5.43 22.04
N ARG A 427 29.49 4.20 22.56
CA ARG A 427 30.68 3.34 22.68
C ARG A 427 31.15 2.76 21.37
N THR A 428 30.24 2.45 20.45
CA THR A 428 30.61 2.00 19.10
C THR A 428 31.39 3.10 18.38
N VAL A 429 30.99 4.36 18.57
CA VAL A 429 31.68 5.56 18.09
C VAL A 429 33.04 5.74 18.78
N GLU A 430 33.11 5.59 20.10
CA GLU A 430 34.37 5.74 20.87
C GLU A 430 35.44 4.69 20.52
N ARG A 431 35.06 3.57 19.88
CA ARG A 431 36.02 2.59 19.34
C ARG A 431 36.70 3.06 18.05
N VAL A 432 36.29 4.19 17.48
CA VAL A 432 36.94 4.79 16.33
C VAL A 432 38.20 5.55 16.80
N PRO A 433 39.41 5.19 16.33
CA PRO A 433 40.67 5.68 16.92
C PRO A 433 40.83 7.20 17.00
N THR A 434 40.17 7.95 16.12
CA THR A 434 40.29 9.42 16.03
C THR A 434 39.25 10.17 16.87
N VAL A 435 38.29 9.47 17.47
CA VAL A 435 37.20 10.07 18.26
C VAL A 435 37.62 10.15 19.74
N THR A 436 37.46 11.33 20.35
CA THR A 436 37.82 11.58 21.76
C THR A 436 36.62 11.61 22.71
N GLY A 437 35.40 11.60 22.18
CA GLY A 437 34.19 11.45 22.98
C GLY A 437 32.93 11.53 22.12
N ALA A 438 31.86 10.87 22.57
CA ALA A 438 30.60 10.75 21.86
C ALA A 438 29.40 10.98 22.79
N ALA A 439 28.33 11.56 22.25
CA ALA A 439 27.06 11.76 22.94
C ALA A 439 25.90 11.57 21.96
N VAL A 440 24.92 10.76 22.34
CA VAL A 440 23.74 10.49 21.51
C VAL A 440 22.49 11.02 22.19
N VAL A 441 21.67 11.73 21.43
CA VAL A 441 20.38 12.29 21.86
C VAL A 441 19.26 11.86 20.91
N PRO A 442 18.04 11.63 21.41
CA PRO A 442 16.89 11.31 20.57
C PRO A 442 16.41 12.52 19.76
N LEU A 443 15.81 12.25 18.60
CA LEU A 443 15.10 13.24 17.79
C LEU A 443 13.58 13.16 18.03
N PRO A 444 12.98 14.14 18.74
CA PRO A 444 11.56 14.12 19.08
C PRO A 444 10.64 14.47 17.90
N LYS A 445 9.43 13.93 17.92
CA LYS A 445 8.27 14.35 17.11
C LYS A 445 7.36 15.28 17.93
N PRO A 446 6.43 16.02 17.29
CA PRO A 446 5.46 16.86 17.99
C PRO A 446 4.57 16.12 19.00
N ASP A 447 4.36 14.82 18.81
CA ASP A 447 3.55 13.96 19.70
C ASP A 447 4.32 13.41 20.92
N GLY A 448 5.61 13.77 21.07
CA GLY A 448 6.48 13.32 22.16
C GLY A 448 7.15 11.96 21.94
N SER A 449 6.89 11.27 20.82
CA SER A 449 7.65 10.09 20.40
C SER A 449 8.97 10.48 19.72
N TYR A 450 9.84 9.49 19.45
CA TYR A 450 11.14 9.72 18.80
C TYR A 450 11.19 9.07 17.42
N HIS A 451 11.73 9.78 16.43
CA HIS A 451 11.84 9.29 15.04
C HIS A 451 13.26 8.87 14.62
N GLY A 452 14.26 9.18 15.43
CA GLY A 452 15.66 8.85 15.17
C GLY A 452 16.60 9.32 16.28
N LEU A 453 17.90 9.30 15.98
CA LEU A 453 19.00 9.67 16.87
C LEU A 453 19.87 10.76 16.23
N ALA A 454 20.43 11.65 17.04
CA ALA A 454 21.54 12.52 16.68
C ALA A 454 22.78 12.18 17.51
N LEU A 455 23.93 12.07 16.86
CA LEU A 455 25.24 11.84 17.44
C LEU A 455 26.04 13.14 17.42
N PHE A 456 26.61 13.49 18.57
CA PHE A 456 27.59 14.56 18.72
C PHE A 456 28.91 13.92 19.13
N TYR A 457 30.02 14.27 18.47
CA TYR A 457 31.32 13.71 18.81
C TYR A 457 32.43 14.75 18.73
N THR A 458 33.56 14.46 19.37
CA THR A 458 34.80 15.26 19.35
C THR A 458 35.95 14.42 18.79
N ARG A 459 36.99 15.05 18.26
CA ARG A 459 38.17 14.37 17.69
C ARG A 459 39.47 14.89 18.26
N ALA A 460 40.51 14.06 18.24
CA ALA A 460 41.83 14.39 18.79
C ALA A 460 42.58 15.43 17.97
N ASP A 461 42.41 15.41 16.64
CA ASP A 461 43.04 16.32 15.70
C ASP A 461 42.13 16.61 14.51
N ASP A 462 42.45 17.65 13.73
CA ASP A 462 41.63 18.08 12.60
C ASP A 462 41.63 17.14 11.39
N ARG A 463 42.45 16.08 11.43
CA ARG A 463 42.52 15.02 10.41
C ARG A 463 41.78 13.75 10.83
N GLY A 464 41.12 13.74 11.99
CA GLY A 464 40.31 12.63 12.46
C GLY A 464 39.03 12.39 11.64
N THR A 465 38.44 11.18 11.77
CA THR A 465 37.24 10.71 11.05
C THR A 465 36.13 11.76 11.02
N GLY A 466 35.66 12.09 9.81
CA GLY A 466 34.60 13.07 9.57
C GLY A 466 33.18 12.53 9.87
N PRO A 467 32.14 13.39 9.94
CA PRO A 467 30.79 12.98 10.30
C PRO A 467 30.18 11.90 9.39
N GLU A 468 30.37 12.02 8.07
CA GLU A 468 29.86 11.06 7.07
C GLU A 468 30.58 9.71 7.18
N GLU A 469 31.92 9.72 7.19
CA GLU A 469 32.75 8.52 7.36
C GLU A 469 32.41 7.79 8.67
N LEU A 470 32.18 8.54 9.75
CA LEU A 470 31.77 7.96 11.03
C LEU A 470 30.39 7.29 10.91
N ARG A 471 29.44 7.93 10.26
CA ARG A 471 28.08 7.40 10.07
C ARG A 471 28.06 6.15 9.19
N GLU A 472 28.81 6.13 8.09
CA GLU A 472 28.99 4.93 7.24
C GLU A 472 29.58 3.76 8.03
N ARG A 473 30.60 4.03 8.84
CA ARG A 473 31.19 3.02 9.71
C ARG A 473 30.18 2.48 10.72
N LEU A 474 29.36 3.33 11.32
CA LEU A 474 28.29 2.90 12.22
C LEU A 474 27.24 2.04 11.50
N ALA A 475 26.86 2.37 10.27
CA ALA A 475 25.92 1.57 9.47
C ALA A 475 26.43 0.16 9.17
N SER A 476 27.75 -0.04 9.10
CA SER A 476 28.34 -1.37 8.95
C SER A 476 28.36 -2.22 10.24
N LEU A 477 28.21 -1.57 11.40
CA LEU A 477 28.36 -2.19 12.73
C LEU A 477 27.04 -2.33 13.48
N LEU A 478 26.08 -1.44 13.20
CA LEU A 478 24.82 -1.33 13.93
C LEU A 478 23.61 -1.61 13.01
N PRO A 479 22.50 -2.16 13.54
CA PRO A 479 21.22 -2.18 12.86
C PRO A 479 20.76 -0.77 12.49
N GLU A 480 19.97 -0.65 11.41
CA GLU A 480 19.46 0.63 10.89
C GLU A 480 18.82 1.52 11.97
N TYR A 481 18.02 0.95 12.88
CA TYR A 481 17.33 1.70 13.94
C TYR A 481 18.26 2.29 15.02
N LEU A 482 19.53 1.87 15.08
CA LEU A 482 20.57 2.40 15.96
C LEU A 482 21.52 3.38 15.25
N VAL A 483 21.47 3.48 13.92
CA VAL A 483 22.32 4.41 13.17
C VAL A 483 21.80 5.85 13.34
N PRO A 484 22.62 6.80 13.83
CA PRO A 484 22.22 8.21 13.94
C PRO A 484 21.87 8.83 12.59
N ARG A 485 20.75 9.57 12.55
CA ARG A 485 20.30 10.35 11.39
C ARG A 485 21.07 11.64 11.22
N HIS A 486 21.51 12.23 12.32
CA HIS A 486 22.35 13.43 12.31
C HIS A 486 23.66 13.14 13.05
N VAL A 487 24.78 13.53 12.46
CA VAL A 487 26.11 13.41 13.07
C VAL A 487 26.76 14.79 13.08
N HIS A 488 27.09 15.29 14.26
CA HIS A 488 27.60 16.63 14.51
C HIS A 488 29.00 16.52 15.13
N LEU A 489 30.00 17.09 14.45
CA LEU A 489 31.31 17.30 15.04
C LEU A 489 31.26 18.55 15.94
N LEU A 490 31.76 18.42 17.17
CA LEU A 490 31.93 19.52 18.11
C LEU A 490 33.41 19.76 18.40
N ASP A 491 33.80 21.02 18.55
CA ASP A 491 35.12 21.38 19.09
C ASP A 491 35.25 20.95 20.55
N ARG A 492 34.14 21.07 21.30
CA ARG A 492 34.02 20.62 22.69
C ARG A 492 32.57 20.36 23.05
N PHE A 493 32.35 19.46 24.00
CA PHE A 493 31.02 19.23 24.53
C PHE A 493 30.54 20.40 25.40
N PRO A 494 29.26 20.80 25.32
CA PRO A 494 28.67 21.70 26.29
C PRO A 494 28.60 21.00 27.65
N LEU A 495 28.99 21.70 28.71
CA LEU A 495 29.01 21.18 30.08
C LEU A 495 28.12 22.04 30.97
N LEU A 496 27.39 21.38 31.87
CA LEU A 496 26.70 22.00 33.00
C LEU A 496 27.71 22.58 33.99
N ALA A 497 27.27 23.47 34.87
CA ALA A 497 28.10 24.09 35.92
C ALA A 497 28.84 23.08 36.84
N ASN A 498 28.37 21.83 36.89
CA ASN A 498 29.00 20.73 37.64
C ASN A 498 29.98 19.88 36.80
N GLY A 499 30.33 20.33 35.59
CA GLY A 499 31.25 19.65 34.68
C GLY A 499 30.66 18.43 33.95
N LYS A 500 29.37 18.11 34.12
CA LYS A 500 28.70 17.03 33.38
C LYS A 500 28.23 17.52 32.01
N LEU A 501 28.18 16.61 31.04
CA LEU A 501 27.64 16.88 29.70
C LEU A 501 26.22 17.48 29.73
N ASP A 502 26.03 18.63 29.11
CA ASP A 502 24.70 19.25 28.94
C ASP A 502 23.98 18.65 27.72
N ARG A 503 23.31 17.53 27.96
CA ARG A 503 22.49 16.86 26.94
C ARG A 503 21.21 17.62 26.58
N ARG A 504 20.73 18.54 27.43
CA ARG A 504 19.57 19.36 27.08
C ARG A 504 19.95 20.37 26.01
N GLU A 505 21.14 20.95 26.14
CA GLU A 505 21.72 21.79 25.10
C GLU A 505 21.96 21.00 23.81
N LEU A 506 22.58 19.81 23.87
CA LEU A 506 22.75 18.96 22.69
C LEU A 506 21.41 18.59 22.01
N ALA A 507 20.38 18.28 22.79
CA ALA A 507 19.05 18.00 22.25
C ALA A 507 18.39 19.26 21.65
N ALA A 508 18.69 20.45 22.15
CA ALA A 508 18.24 21.71 21.55
C ALA A 508 18.97 21.99 20.24
N ARG A 509 20.30 21.79 20.21
CA ARG A 509 21.12 21.89 19.01
C ARG A 509 20.65 20.94 17.92
N ALA A 510 20.35 19.69 18.26
CA ALA A 510 19.79 18.70 17.33
C ALA A 510 18.44 19.13 16.70
N ARG A 511 17.72 20.10 17.29
CA ARG A 511 16.47 20.65 16.73
C ARG A 511 16.69 21.85 15.81
N THR A 512 17.81 22.55 15.92
CA THR A 512 18.03 23.87 15.30
C THR A 512 19.25 23.93 14.38
N GLU A 513 20.26 23.10 14.62
CA GLU A 513 21.51 23.07 13.85
C GLU A 513 21.39 22.08 12.68
N GLN A 514 21.69 22.54 11.46
CA GLN A 514 21.95 21.63 10.34
C GLN A 514 23.30 20.91 10.58
N PRO A 515 23.46 19.64 10.16
CA PRO A 515 24.70 18.90 10.36
C PRO A 515 25.89 19.66 9.77
N ALA A 516 26.98 19.75 10.51
CA ALA A 516 28.20 20.39 10.03
C ALA A 516 28.86 19.52 8.95
N GLY A 517 28.55 19.79 7.68
CA GLY A 517 29.38 19.40 6.54
C GLY A 517 30.62 20.32 6.42
N PRO A 518 31.67 19.89 5.72
CA PRO A 518 32.95 20.59 5.71
C PRO A 518 32.85 21.99 5.04
N GLY A 519 33.38 23.01 5.73
CA GLY A 519 34.08 24.13 5.10
C GLY A 519 33.26 25.36 4.70
N SER A 520 33.05 26.27 5.65
CA SER A 520 32.69 27.68 5.44
C SER A 520 33.85 28.52 4.85
N GLY A 521 34.62 28.00 3.89
CA GLY A 521 35.78 28.72 3.34
C GLY A 521 36.57 27.99 2.25
N GLY A 522 35.92 27.59 1.16
CA GLY A 522 36.50 27.05 -0.07
C GLY A 522 35.46 27.10 -1.18
N PRO A 523 35.82 27.17 -2.48
CA PRO A 523 34.94 27.66 -3.54
C PRO A 523 33.65 26.85 -3.59
N ALA A 524 32.53 27.55 -3.84
CA ALA A 524 31.18 26.99 -3.94
C ALA A 524 31.20 25.52 -4.33
N LEU A 525 30.75 24.63 -3.44
CA LEU A 525 30.49 23.24 -3.80
C LEU A 525 29.38 23.30 -4.83
N ASP A 526 29.78 23.19 -6.09
CA ASP A 526 28.92 23.27 -7.25
C ASP A 526 27.75 22.32 -7.05
N GLY A 527 26.55 22.89 -6.92
CA GLY A 527 25.33 22.20 -7.26
C GLY A 527 25.32 21.97 -8.77
N THR A 528 26.18 21.07 -9.25
CA THR A 528 25.98 20.46 -10.56
C THR A 528 24.59 19.85 -10.52
N ALA A 529 23.70 20.32 -11.39
CA ALA A 529 22.45 19.65 -11.64
C ALA A 529 22.80 18.17 -11.92
N LEU A 530 22.31 17.27 -11.06
CA LEU A 530 22.44 15.85 -11.32
C LEU A 530 21.53 15.55 -12.51
N ASP A 531 22.12 15.12 -13.61
CA ASP A 531 21.41 14.80 -14.83
C ASP A 531 21.18 13.29 -14.94
N GLY A 532 20.17 12.87 -15.70
CA GLY A 532 19.84 11.45 -15.90
C GLY A 532 19.23 10.76 -14.67
N THR A 533 19.46 9.44 -14.53
CA THR A 533 18.86 8.61 -13.48
C THR A 533 19.19 9.11 -12.07
N ALA A 534 20.41 9.61 -11.85
CA ALA A 534 20.83 10.19 -10.56
C ALA A 534 20.04 11.47 -10.20
N GLY A 535 19.73 12.32 -11.17
CA GLY A 535 18.88 13.50 -10.96
C GLY A 535 17.46 13.15 -10.54
N ALA A 536 16.87 12.18 -11.21
CA ALA A 536 15.51 11.72 -10.91
C ALA A 536 15.42 11.03 -9.53
N VAL A 537 16.43 10.24 -9.16
CA VAL A 537 16.51 9.65 -7.82
C VAL A 537 16.68 10.71 -6.74
N ALA A 538 17.52 11.73 -6.96
CA ALA A 538 17.69 12.85 -6.03
C ALA A 538 16.38 13.63 -5.82
N GLU A 539 15.63 13.88 -6.90
CA GLU A 539 14.33 14.57 -6.85
C GLU A 539 13.25 13.72 -6.17
N ALA A 540 13.28 12.41 -6.38
CA ALA A 540 12.40 11.47 -5.69
C ALA A 540 12.66 11.45 -4.17
N PHE A 541 13.94 11.45 -3.76
CA PHE A 541 14.32 11.55 -2.35
C PHE A 541 13.82 12.87 -1.75
N ARG A 542 14.02 13.98 -2.48
CA ARG A 542 13.55 15.31 -2.06
C ARG A 542 12.04 15.35 -1.85
N THR A 543 11.28 14.82 -2.81
CA THR A 543 9.81 14.83 -2.81
C THR A 543 9.25 13.99 -1.67
N VAL A 544 9.78 12.79 -1.46
CA VAL A 544 9.27 11.87 -0.44
C VAL A 544 9.66 12.30 0.98
N LEU A 545 10.84 12.90 1.15
CA LEU A 545 11.36 13.28 2.46
C LEU A 545 11.07 14.74 2.84
N GLY A 546 10.62 15.57 1.88
CA GLY A 546 10.37 16.99 2.09
C GLY A 546 11.64 17.79 2.41
N THR A 547 12.79 17.40 1.85
CA THR A 547 14.11 17.97 2.14
C THR A 547 14.56 19.01 1.09
N GLY A 548 15.71 19.65 1.33
CA GLY A 548 16.37 20.55 0.37
C GLY A 548 17.09 19.78 -0.76
N PRO A 549 18.01 20.42 -1.50
CA PRO A 549 18.83 19.75 -2.52
C PRO A 549 19.53 18.51 -1.95
N VAL A 550 19.45 17.39 -2.67
CA VAL A 550 19.98 16.09 -2.24
C VAL A 550 21.31 15.80 -2.96
N PRO A 551 22.45 15.64 -2.24
CA PRO A 551 23.74 15.29 -2.84
C PRO A 551 23.74 13.91 -3.52
N GLU A 552 24.59 13.72 -4.54
CA GLU A 552 24.66 12.49 -5.33
C GLU A 552 24.99 11.24 -4.52
N HIS A 553 25.72 11.36 -3.42
CA HIS A 553 26.07 10.22 -2.57
C HIS A 553 25.24 10.14 -1.29
N ALA A 554 24.25 11.03 -1.10
CA ALA A 554 23.39 11.00 0.07
C ALA A 554 22.46 9.78 0.03
N SER A 555 22.38 9.02 1.12
CA SER A 555 21.44 7.91 1.22
C SER A 555 20.09 8.28 1.79
N PHE A 556 19.06 7.59 1.27
CA PHE A 556 17.66 7.84 1.58
C PHE A 556 17.38 7.79 3.08
N PHE A 557 17.98 6.83 3.77
CA PHE A 557 17.78 6.60 5.19
C PHE A 557 18.50 7.63 6.07
N GLU A 558 19.60 8.23 5.56
CA GLU A 558 20.33 9.32 6.24
C GLU A 558 19.56 10.62 6.22
N LEU A 559 18.93 10.91 5.08
CA LEU A 559 18.10 12.10 4.87
C LEU A 559 16.78 12.04 5.66
N GLY A 560 16.56 10.95 6.40
CA GLY A 560 15.41 10.80 7.26
C GLY A 560 14.32 9.89 6.70
N GLY A 561 14.61 9.09 5.67
CA GLY A 561 13.70 8.05 5.20
C GLY A 561 13.50 6.93 6.23
N SER A 562 12.25 6.54 6.45
CA SER A 562 11.85 5.30 7.13
C SER A 562 11.50 4.22 6.11
N SER A 563 11.28 2.97 6.54
CA SER A 563 10.79 1.90 5.65
C SER A 563 9.44 2.26 4.99
N LEU A 564 8.65 3.13 5.62
CA LEU A 564 7.40 3.66 5.07
C LEU A 564 7.65 4.72 3.99
N ASP A 565 8.62 5.61 4.21
CA ASP A 565 9.05 6.57 3.19
C ASP A 565 9.74 5.84 2.04
N ALA A 566 10.42 4.73 2.33
CA ALA A 566 11.09 3.89 1.35
C ALA A 566 10.07 3.18 0.44
N ALA A 567 8.94 2.70 0.98
CA ALA A 567 7.83 2.19 0.17
C ALA A 567 7.21 3.29 -0.70
N ARG A 568 7.04 4.50 -0.17
CA ARG A 568 6.58 5.68 -0.93
C ARG A 568 7.58 6.10 -2.00
N LEU A 569 8.87 5.99 -1.73
CA LEU A 569 9.93 6.23 -2.67
C LEU A 569 9.98 5.18 -3.76
N CYS A 570 9.84 3.89 -3.42
CA CYS A 570 9.72 2.81 -4.38
C CYS A 570 8.54 3.03 -5.32
N GLN A 571 7.37 3.41 -4.77
CA GLN A 571 6.22 3.80 -5.58
C GLN A 571 6.55 5.01 -6.46
N HIS A 572 7.10 6.08 -5.88
CA HIS A 572 7.43 7.30 -6.61
C HIS A 572 8.50 7.08 -7.69
N LEU A 573 9.46 6.18 -7.48
CA LEU A 573 10.49 5.78 -8.46
C LEU A 573 9.91 4.86 -9.54
N ASP A 574 8.97 3.98 -9.22
CA ASP A 574 8.23 3.22 -10.23
C ASP A 574 7.36 4.16 -11.08
N ASP A 575 6.71 5.13 -10.44
CA ASP A 575 5.92 6.15 -11.11
C ASP A 575 6.81 7.03 -12.02
N THR A 576 7.96 7.51 -11.54
CA THR A 576 8.81 8.49 -12.26
C THR A 576 9.81 7.88 -13.24
N LEU A 577 10.36 6.71 -12.94
CA LEU A 577 11.41 6.06 -13.75
C LEU A 577 10.94 4.76 -14.44
N GLY A 578 9.72 4.30 -14.13
CA GLY A 578 9.20 3.02 -14.62
C GLY A 578 10.02 1.84 -14.11
N ALA A 579 10.70 2.01 -12.97
CA ALA A 579 11.54 0.99 -12.37
C ALA A 579 10.78 0.39 -11.20
N ALA A 580 10.50 -0.92 -11.26
CA ALA A 580 9.91 -1.67 -10.14
C ALA A 580 10.97 -1.83 -9.04
N VAL A 581 11.34 -0.73 -8.40
CA VAL A 581 12.31 -0.67 -7.32
C VAL A 581 11.67 -1.37 -6.14
N GLN A 582 11.97 -2.65 -5.99
CA GLN A 582 11.63 -3.41 -4.81
C GLN A 582 12.22 -2.72 -3.59
N LEU A 583 11.50 -2.73 -2.47
CA LEU A 583 11.99 -2.13 -1.22
C LEU A 583 13.34 -2.73 -0.81
N SER A 584 13.52 -4.03 -1.02
CA SER A 584 14.79 -4.75 -0.80
C SER A 584 15.96 -4.16 -1.58
N GLN A 585 15.72 -3.60 -2.76
CA GLN A 585 16.75 -2.98 -3.57
C GLN A 585 17.15 -1.60 -3.05
N LEU A 586 16.19 -0.79 -2.62
CA LEU A 586 16.46 0.50 -1.99
C LEU A 586 17.31 0.33 -0.71
N PHE A 587 17.14 -0.79 0.01
CA PHE A 587 18.01 -1.14 1.14
C PHE A 587 19.43 -1.55 0.73
N ARG A 588 19.62 -2.15 -0.45
CA ARG A 588 20.93 -2.59 -0.96
C ARG A 588 21.75 -1.44 -1.54
N THR A 589 21.09 -0.50 -2.19
CA THR A 589 21.71 0.66 -2.83
C THR A 589 20.99 1.93 -2.41
N PRO A 590 21.17 2.40 -1.17
CA PRO A 590 20.34 3.46 -0.61
C PRO A 590 20.75 4.87 -1.02
N THR A 591 21.93 5.05 -1.64
CA THR A 591 22.45 6.35 -2.09
C THR A 591 21.86 6.76 -3.43
N VAL A 592 21.75 8.07 -3.70
CA VAL A 592 21.28 8.56 -5.01
C VAL A 592 22.11 7.95 -6.15
N ARG A 593 23.44 7.97 -6.06
CA ARG A 593 24.36 7.37 -7.04
C ARG A 593 24.24 5.86 -7.09
N GLY A 594 24.19 5.18 -5.95
CA GLY A 594 24.15 3.72 -5.90
C GLY A 594 22.83 3.18 -6.44
N LEU A 595 21.72 3.84 -6.15
CA LEU A 595 20.42 3.48 -6.70
C LEU A 595 20.35 3.82 -8.19
N ALA A 596 20.90 4.96 -8.61
CA ALA A 596 21.02 5.31 -10.02
C ALA A 596 21.89 4.30 -10.79
N ASP A 597 23.05 3.92 -10.25
CA ASP A 597 23.95 2.92 -10.83
C ASP A 597 23.28 1.55 -10.87
N TRP A 598 22.50 1.18 -9.85
CA TRP A 598 21.70 -0.04 -9.89
C TRP A 598 20.60 0.03 -10.93
N LEU A 599 19.90 1.16 -11.04
CA LEU A 599 18.89 1.37 -12.08
C LEU A 599 19.52 1.34 -13.49
N ASP A 600 20.77 1.78 -13.59
CA ASP A 600 21.56 1.79 -14.82
C ASP A 600 22.23 0.42 -15.11
N SER A 601 22.47 -0.44 -14.11
CA SER A 601 23.18 -1.75 -14.21
C SER A 601 22.33 -3.00 -13.97
N ALA A 602 21.14 -2.87 -13.36
CA ALA A 602 20.15 -3.92 -13.37
C ALA A 602 19.95 -4.31 -14.83
N PRO A 603 19.81 -5.61 -15.17
CA PRO A 603 19.31 -5.95 -16.47
C PRO A 603 17.98 -5.21 -16.57
N ARG A 604 17.95 -4.16 -17.39
CA ARG A 604 16.70 -3.70 -18.00
C ARG A 604 16.02 -5.00 -18.36
N ALA A 605 14.83 -5.27 -17.82
CA ALA A 605 14.00 -6.37 -18.32
C ALA A 605 14.25 -6.40 -19.83
N GLY A 606 14.87 -7.49 -20.31
CA GLY A 606 15.80 -7.47 -21.46
C GLY A 606 15.32 -6.50 -22.53
N GLU A 607 16.24 -5.79 -23.21
CA GLU A 607 15.89 -5.09 -24.46
C GLU A 607 14.79 -5.90 -25.14
N PRO A 608 13.60 -5.30 -25.33
CA PRO A 608 12.41 -6.05 -25.66
C PRO A 608 12.81 -6.95 -26.81
N SER A 609 12.84 -8.27 -26.57
CA SER A 609 13.13 -9.20 -27.64
C SER A 609 12.04 -8.95 -28.65
N GLY A 610 12.41 -8.25 -29.73
CA GLY A 610 11.49 -7.58 -30.61
C GLY A 610 10.48 -8.56 -31.14
N THR A 611 9.21 -8.31 -30.85
CA THR A 611 8.10 -8.94 -31.55
C THR A 611 7.18 -7.91 -32.20
N GLY A 612 7.50 -6.61 -32.10
CA GLY A 612 6.80 -5.53 -32.81
C GLY A 612 7.69 -4.88 -33.87
N PRO A 613 7.13 -4.41 -35.00
CA PRO A 613 7.89 -3.65 -35.99
C PRO A 613 8.48 -2.38 -35.34
N GLU A 614 9.77 -2.13 -35.54
CA GLU A 614 10.39 -0.86 -35.17
C GLU A 614 10.11 0.18 -36.26
N GLY A 615 9.64 1.37 -35.87
CA GLY A 615 9.48 2.50 -36.79
C GLY A 615 10.83 3.04 -37.27
N THR A 616 10.85 3.69 -38.44
CA THR A 616 12.06 4.41 -38.89
C THR A 616 12.27 5.70 -38.06
N PRO A 617 13.47 6.30 -38.03
CA PRO A 617 13.73 7.53 -37.27
C PRO A 617 12.73 8.66 -37.63
N GLY A 618 12.05 9.20 -36.62
CA GLY A 618 10.98 10.20 -36.79
C GLY A 618 9.56 9.62 -36.84
N GLU A 619 9.42 8.30 -36.82
CA GLU A 619 8.14 7.57 -36.82
C GLU A 619 7.99 6.77 -35.53
N VAL A 620 6.82 6.88 -34.91
CA VAL A 620 6.47 6.15 -33.68
C VAL A 620 5.35 5.19 -34.01
N VAL A 621 5.58 3.90 -33.80
CA VAL A 621 4.53 2.88 -33.89
C VAL A 621 3.51 3.11 -32.78
N LEU A 622 2.25 3.24 -33.18
CA LEU A 622 1.16 3.50 -32.25
C LEU A 622 0.86 2.24 -31.43
N PRO A 623 0.63 2.40 -30.11
CA PRO A 623 -0.05 1.40 -29.31
C PRO A 623 -1.38 0.95 -29.95
N PRO A 624 -1.80 -0.31 -29.75
CA PRO A 624 -3.03 -0.86 -30.32
C PRO A 624 -4.29 0.00 -30.09
N GLN A 625 -4.39 0.70 -28.96
CA GLN A 625 -5.54 1.54 -28.62
C GLN A 625 -5.64 2.78 -29.50
N GLN A 626 -4.51 3.47 -29.75
CA GLN A 626 -4.47 4.60 -30.68
C GLN A 626 -4.68 4.13 -32.11
N ALA A 627 -4.09 3.00 -32.47
CA ALA A 627 -4.26 2.39 -33.77
C ALA A 627 -5.73 1.99 -34.03
N GLY A 628 -6.44 1.49 -33.01
CA GLY A 628 -7.89 1.21 -33.00
C GLY A 628 -8.73 2.39 -33.48
N PHE A 629 -8.49 3.58 -32.94
CA PHE A 629 -9.20 4.79 -33.38
C PHE A 629 -8.87 5.21 -34.82
N LEU A 630 -7.65 4.94 -35.29
CA LEU A 630 -7.27 5.23 -36.67
C LEU A 630 -7.94 4.27 -37.66
N TRP A 631 -8.02 2.98 -37.32
CA TRP A 631 -8.78 1.99 -38.12
C TRP A 631 -10.29 2.27 -38.11
N ALA A 632 -10.86 2.64 -36.96
CA ALA A 632 -12.27 3.03 -36.86
C ALA A 632 -12.56 4.27 -37.72
N GLY A 633 -11.68 5.29 -37.68
CA GLY A 633 -11.80 6.49 -38.50
C GLY A 633 -11.74 6.23 -40.01
N ALA A 634 -10.94 5.25 -40.45
CA ALA A 634 -10.88 4.85 -41.87
C ALA A 634 -12.22 4.29 -42.40
N HIS A 635 -13.11 3.85 -41.52
CA HIS A 635 -14.43 3.30 -41.86
C HIS A 635 -15.60 4.24 -41.47
N ASP A 636 -15.31 5.38 -40.84
CA ASP A 636 -16.31 6.38 -40.46
C ASP A 636 -16.57 7.34 -41.63
N SER A 637 -17.70 7.17 -42.30
CA SER A 637 -18.11 8.04 -43.41
C SER A 637 -18.40 9.48 -42.99
N THR A 638 -18.57 9.76 -41.70
CA THR A 638 -18.83 11.11 -41.18
C THR A 638 -17.55 11.89 -40.91
N GLY A 639 -16.44 11.19 -40.65
CA GLY A 639 -15.15 11.78 -40.26
C GLY A 639 -15.15 12.52 -38.92
N ILE A 640 -16.24 12.45 -38.14
CA ILE A 640 -16.42 13.19 -36.89
C ILE A 640 -16.67 12.27 -35.68
N GLY A 641 -16.82 10.96 -35.88
CA GLY A 641 -17.09 10.00 -34.81
C GLY A 641 -15.96 9.85 -33.79
N GLY A 642 -14.74 10.20 -34.17
CA GLY A 642 -13.55 10.20 -33.31
C GLY A 642 -13.28 11.53 -32.60
N LEU A 643 -14.18 12.51 -32.63
CA LEU A 643 -13.93 13.84 -32.07
C LEU A 643 -14.34 13.95 -30.59
N CYS A 644 -13.36 14.30 -29.75
CA CYS A 644 -13.53 14.67 -28.35
C CYS A 644 -13.62 16.18 -28.22
N ARG A 645 -14.26 16.68 -27.14
CA ARG A 645 -14.44 18.13 -26.93
C ARG A 645 -14.29 18.53 -25.47
N LEU A 646 -13.90 19.77 -25.26
CA LEU A 646 -13.83 20.39 -23.94
C LEU A 646 -14.14 21.89 -24.07
N THR A 647 -15.13 22.39 -23.32
CA THR A 647 -15.63 23.77 -23.45
C THR A 647 -15.87 24.45 -22.11
N TRP A 648 -15.76 25.77 -22.08
CA TRP A 648 -15.98 26.61 -20.91
C TRP A 648 -16.70 27.90 -21.28
N TRP A 649 -17.57 28.36 -20.39
CA TRP A 649 -18.04 29.74 -20.37
C TRP A 649 -17.06 30.60 -19.59
N LEU A 650 -16.50 31.60 -20.26
CA LEU A 650 -15.58 32.57 -19.69
C LEU A 650 -16.32 33.89 -19.41
N SER A 651 -16.23 34.38 -18.19
CA SER A 651 -16.76 35.69 -17.79
C SER A 651 -15.61 36.61 -17.37
N GLY A 652 -15.55 37.81 -17.95
CA GLY A 652 -14.47 38.77 -17.71
C GLY A 652 -13.82 39.28 -19.01
N PRO A 653 -12.77 40.13 -18.92
CA PRO A 653 -12.05 40.63 -20.07
C PRO A 653 -11.13 39.54 -20.67
N VAL A 654 -11.70 38.66 -21.50
CA VAL A 654 -10.97 37.60 -22.19
C VAL A 654 -10.15 38.20 -23.36
N ASP A 655 -8.84 37.99 -23.34
CA ASP A 655 -7.95 38.33 -24.45
C ASP A 655 -7.88 37.17 -25.46
N LEU A 656 -8.69 37.24 -26.50
CA LEU A 656 -8.73 36.21 -27.54
C LEU A 656 -7.40 36.06 -28.31
N ALA A 657 -6.59 37.12 -28.40
CA ALA A 657 -5.28 37.02 -29.05
C ALA A 657 -4.28 36.26 -28.17
N ALA A 658 -4.30 36.50 -26.86
CA ALA A 658 -3.50 35.72 -25.91
C ALA A 658 -3.93 34.24 -25.91
N LEU A 659 -5.22 33.95 -26.01
CA LEU A 659 -5.77 32.59 -26.05
C LEU A 659 -5.38 31.83 -27.33
N GLU A 660 -5.41 32.50 -28.48
CA GLU A 660 -4.94 31.95 -29.75
C GLU A 660 -3.44 31.62 -29.71
N LEU A 661 -2.62 32.53 -29.17
CA LEU A 661 -1.19 32.28 -28.99
C LEU A 661 -0.92 31.13 -28.01
N ALA A 662 -1.69 31.07 -26.92
CA ALA A 662 -1.60 30.00 -25.92
C ALA A 662 -1.93 28.63 -26.51
N ALA A 663 -2.97 28.54 -27.36
CA ALA A 663 -3.27 27.31 -28.10
C ALA A 663 -2.09 26.89 -29.00
N GLY A 664 -1.46 27.85 -29.69
CA GLY A 664 -0.23 27.61 -30.46
C GLY A 664 0.92 27.03 -29.61
N ASP A 665 1.14 27.57 -28.41
CA ASP A 665 2.18 27.08 -27.49
C ASP A 665 1.87 25.67 -26.98
N VAL A 666 0.62 25.38 -26.64
CA VAL A 666 0.18 24.05 -26.18
C VAL A 666 0.32 23.02 -27.30
N GLN A 667 0.00 23.38 -28.55
CA GLN A 667 0.22 22.50 -29.71
C GLN A 667 1.68 22.12 -29.85
N LEU A 668 2.60 23.09 -29.76
CA LEU A 668 4.03 22.83 -29.89
C LEU A 668 4.59 22.04 -28.71
N ARG A 669 4.02 22.22 -27.52
CA ARG A 669 4.40 21.48 -26.31
C ARG A 669 4.09 19.99 -26.42
N HIS A 670 2.93 19.62 -26.95
CA HIS A 670 2.46 18.23 -26.98
C HIS A 670 2.59 17.64 -28.38
N GLN A 671 3.51 16.69 -28.55
CA GLN A 671 3.75 15.99 -29.83
C GLN A 671 2.47 15.37 -30.43
N SER A 672 1.60 14.83 -29.59
CA SER A 672 0.33 14.25 -30.02
C SER A 672 -0.60 15.24 -30.71
N LEU A 673 -0.48 16.55 -30.42
CA LEU A 673 -1.34 17.60 -31.00
C LEU A 673 -0.85 18.12 -32.36
N HIS A 674 0.28 17.63 -32.86
CA HIS A 674 0.80 18.01 -34.18
C HIS A 674 1.47 16.87 -34.95
N ALA A 675 1.40 15.64 -34.44
CA ALA A 675 1.84 14.46 -35.18
C ALA A 675 0.87 14.13 -36.32
N ARG A 676 1.42 13.59 -37.41
CA ARG A 676 0.63 13.01 -38.50
C ARG A 676 0.35 11.56 -38.20
N TYR A 677 -0.92 11.17 -38.13
CA TYR A 677 -1.35 9.81 -37.85
C TYR A 677 -1.68 9.09 -39.16
N VAL A 678 -0.90 8.07 -39.52
CA VAL A 678 -1.00 7.39 -40.82
C VAL A 678 -1.08 5.87 -40.65
N LEU A 679 -1.88 5.23 -41.49
CA LEU A 679 -1.88 3.77 -41.67
C LEU A 679 -0.96 3.45 -42.86
N ARG A 680 0.09 2.66 -42.61
CA ARG A 680 0.94 2.09 -43.67
C ARG A 680 0.84 0.57 -43.59
N GLU A 681 0.29 -0.04 -44.63
CA GLU A 681 -0.02 -1.46 -44.65
C GLU A 681 -0.91 -1.85 -43.44
N GLN A 682 -0.41 -2.67 -42.52
CA GLN A 682 -1.10 -3.03 -41.27
C GLN A 682 -0.54 -2.35 -40.02
N THR A 683 0.31 -1.32 -40.18
CA THR A 683 0.93 -0.61 -39.07
C THR A 683 0.41 0.83 -38.97
N ALA A 684 -0.07 1.20 -37.78
CA ALA A 684 -0.45 2.58 -37.48
C ALA A 684 0.74 3.34 -36.90
N LEU A 685 1.01 4.52 -37.44
CA LEU A 685 2.20 5.33 -37.12
C LEU A 685 1.80 6.76 -36.76
N ALA A 686 2.51 7.35 -35.81
CA ALA A 686 2.62 8.79 -35.65
C ALA A 686 3.94 9.27 -36.25
N VAL A 687 3.86 10.21 -37.20
CA VAL A 687 5.01 10.81 -37.88
C VAL A 687 5.13 12.26 -37.42
N LEU A 688 6.26 12.60 -36.81
CA LEU A 688 6.50 13.96 -36.31
C LEU A 688 6.97 14.87 -37.46
N PRO A 689 6.25 15.96 -37.78
CA PRO A 689 6.71 16.90 -38.80
C PRO A 689 7.89 17.72 -38.30
N GLU A 690 8.88 18.00 -39.18
CA GLU A 690 9.99 18.91 -38.86
C GLU A 690 9.50 20.33 -38.52
N ARG A 691 8.38 20.74 -39.12
CA ARG A 691 7.72 22.02 -38.87
C ARG A 691 6.22 21.80 -38.69
N PRO A 692 5.72 21.80 -37.44
CA PRO A 692 4.29 21.73 -37.16
C PRO A 692 3.53 22.86 -37.87
N ALA A 693 2.33 22.56 -38.38
CA ALA A 693 1.41 23.59 -38.82
C ALA A 693 1.04 24.51 -37.64
N PRO A 694 0.59 25.76 -37.86
CA PRO A 694 0.01 26.58 -36.80
C PRO A 694 -1.25 25.92 -36.20
N ALA A 695 -1.52 26.17 -34.92
CA ALA A 695 -2.77 25.74 -34.30
C ALA A 695 -3.97 26.43 -34.96
N GLU A 696 -5.02 25.65 -35.23
CA GLU A 696 -6.24 26.20 -35.80
C GLU A 696 -7.10 26.82 -34.68
N PHE A 697 -7.32 28.12 -34.77
CA PHE A 697 -8.15 28.87 -33.82
C PHE A 697 -9.24 29.64 -34.57
N LEU A 698 -10.50 29.24 -34.37
CA LEU A 698 -11.64 29.89 -35.01
C LEU A 698 -12.20 31.00 -34.12
N ARG A 699 -12.10 32.25 -34.58
CA ARG A 699 -12.85 33.37 -34.00
C ARG A 699 -14.21 33.44 -34.67
N LEU A 700 -15.21 32.90 -34.02
CA LEU A 700 -16.57 32.82 -34.56
C LEU A 700 -17.32 34.14 -34.28
N PRO A 701 -18.27 34.53 -35.15
CA PRO A 701 -19.09 35.71 -34.91
C PRO A 701 -19.87 35.62 -33.58
N ASP A 702 -20.00 36.75 -32.89
CA ASP A 702 -20.82 36.84 -31.67
C ASP A 702 -22.27 36.39 -31.95
N ALA A 703 -22.82 35.56 -31.06
CA ALA A 703 -24.19 35.06 -31.12
C ALA A 703 -25.14 35.92 -30.27
N ASP A 704 -26.43 35.88 -30.60
CA ASP A 704 -27.44 36.67 -29.90
C ASP A 704 -27.61 36.22 -28.44
N ASP A 705 -27.60 34.89 -28.19
CA ASP A 705 -27.71 34.29 -26.86
C ASP A 705 -26.77 33.08 -26.66
N GLU A 706 -26.70 32.56 -25.41
CA GLU A 706 -25.86 31.40 -25.07
C GLU A 706 -26.24 30.11 -25.83
N THR A 707 -27.51 29.93 -26.20
CA THR A 707 -27.98 28.73 -26.93
C THR A 707 -27.50 28.78 -28.37
N ALA A 708 -27.72 29.91 -29.05
CA ALA A 708 -27.20 30.16 -30.39
C ALA A 708 -25.66 30.08 -30.41
N ALA A 709 -24.99 30.51 -29.33
CA ALA A 709 -23.54 30.39 -29.21
C ALA A 709 -23.08 28.92 -29.22
N VAL A 710 -23.75 28.04 -28.47
CA VAL A 710 -23.46 26.60 -28.45
C VAL A 710 -23.71 25.96 -29.82
N GLU A 711 -24.82 26.29 -30.48
CA GLU A 711 -25.16 25.79 -31.82
C GLU A 711 -24.12 26.20 -32.87
N HIS A 712 -23.76 27.49 -32.90
CA HIS A 712 -22.74 28.02 -33.80
C HIS A 712 -21.37 27.39 -33.53
N TRP A 713 -21.00 27.21 -32.26
CA TRP A 713 -19.75 26.57 -31.87
C TRP A 713 -19.70 25.13 -32.39
N LEU A 714 -20.74 24.33 -32.10
CA LEU A 714 -20.86 22.95 -32.56
C LEU A 714 -20.75 22.83 -34.08
N ALA A 715 -21.50 23.65 -34.82
CA ALA A 715 -21.51 23.63 -36.29
C ALA A 715 -20.12 23.93 -36.90
N ALA A 716 -19.33 24.78 -36.25
CA ALA A 716 -18.01 25.17 -36.75
C ALA A 716 -16.89 24.16 -36.40
N VAL A 717 -16.99 23.49 -35.26
CA VAL A 717 -15.90 22.64 -34.74
C VAL A 717 -16.11 21.14 -34.98
N PHE A 718 -17.35 20.67 -35.11
CA PHE A 718 -17.65 19.28 -35.47
C PHE A 718 -17.59 19.07 -37.00
N THR A 719 -16.42 19.35 -37.57
CA THR A 719 -16.07 19.02 -38.95
C THR A 719 -14.86 18.08 -38.94
N PRO A 720 -14.67 17.22 -39.95
CA PRO A 720 -13.55 16.28 -39.97
C PRO A 720 -12.18 16.95 -39.78
N LEU A 721 -11.32 16.27 -39.01
CA LEU A 721 -9.94 16.66 -38.77
C LEU A 721 -9.00 15.82 -39.65
N ALA A 722 -8.12 16.47 -40.41
CA ALA A 722 -7.13 15.79 -41.26
C ALA A 722 -5.93 15.30 -40.42
N VAL A 723 -6.14 14.22 -39.67
CA VAL A 723 -5.14 13.67 -38.72
C VAL A 723 -3.88 13.17 -39.42
N ASP A 724 -3.98 12.76 -40.68
CA ASP A 724 -2.88 12.34 -41.56
C ASP A 724 -2.04 13.51 -42.08
N GLU A 725 -2.58 14.74 -42.03
CA GLU A 725 -1.88 16.00 -42.27
C GLU A 725 -1.42 16.70 -40.99
N GLY A 726 -1.69 16.09 -39.81
CA GLY A 726 -1.30 16.65 -38.50
C GLY A 726 -2.27 17.71 -37.96
N ARG A 727 -3.47 17.84 -38.56
CA ARG A 727 -4.56 18.67 -38.02
C ARG A 727 -5.41 17.83 -37.10
N VAL A 728 -4.95 17.66 -35.87
CA VAL A 728 -5.50 16.69 -34.90
C VAL A 728 -6.33 17.32 -33.80
N TRP A 729 -6.34 18.65 -33.73
CA TRP A 729 -7.20 19.42 -32.85
C TRP A 729 -7.44 20.83 -33.40
N ARG A 730 -8.44 21.51 -32.84
CA ARG A 730 -8.88 22.87 -33.19
C ARG A 730 -9.49 23.55 -31.97
N CYS A 731 -9.25 24.85 -31.83
CA CYS A 731 -9.89 25.70 -30.83
C CYS A 731 -10.91 26.64 -31.50
N ALA A 732 -11.95 27.04 -30.75
CA ALA A 732 -12.89 28.06 -31.20
C ALA A 732 -13.43 28.88 -30.04
N ALA A 733 -13.69 30.17 -30.30
CA ALA A 733 -14.29 31.08 -29.35
C ALA A 733 -15.34 32.00 -30.00
N LEU A 734 -16.41 32.32 -29.26
CA LEU A 734 -17.38 33.37 -29.57
C LEU A 734 -17.99 33.95 -28.30
N ARG A 735 -18.54 35.15 -28.40
CA ARG A 735 -19.25 35.82 -27.31
C ARG A 735 -20.77 35.73 -27.49
N SER A 736 -21.51 35.54 -26.40
CA SER A 736 -22.96 35.74 -26.40
C SER A 736 -23.27 37.20 -26.03
N ARG A 737 -24.15 37.85 -26.81
CA ARG A 737 -24.43 39.29 -26.68
C ARG A 737 -25.28 39.62 -25.47
N ASP A 738 -26.22 38.74 -25.13
CA ASP A 738 -27.14 38.88 -24.00
C ASP A 738 -26.46 38.81 -22.63
N THR A 739 -25.54 37.87 -22.43
CA THR A 739 -24.82 37.68 -21.17
C THR A 739 -23.45 38.36 -21.16
N GLY A 740 -22.90 38.63 -22.34
CA GLY A 740 -21.55 39.15 -22.52
C GLY A 740 -20.44 38.13 -22.28
N ARG A 741 -20.76 36.86 -21.94
CA ARG A 741 -19.81 35.78 -21.69
C ARG A 741 -19.23 35.23 -23.00
N THR A 742 -18.04 34.66 -22.93
CA THR A 742 -17.35 34.04 -24.07
C THR A 742 -17.39 32.52 -23.94
N LEU A 743 -17.98 31.83 -24.91
CA LEU A 743 -17.83 30.39 -25.05
C LEU A 743 -16.47 30.12 -25.70
N PHE A 744 -15.59 29.45 -24.99
CA PHE A 744 -14.32 28.95 -25.50
C PHE A 744 -14.29 27.44 -25.42
N GLY A 745 -13.73 26.80 -26.43
CA GLY A 745 -13.56 25.36 -26.40
C GLY A 745 -12.59 24.84 -27.44
N LEU A 746 -12.34 23.54 -27.35
CA LEU A 746 -11.50 22.80 -28.27
C LEU A 746 -12.12 21.46 -28.64
N VAL A 747 -11.75 20.98 -29.82
CA VAL A 747 -12.05 19.65 -30.33
C VAL A 747 -10.73 18.98 -30.72
N ALA A 748 -10.57 17.71 -30.36
CA ALA A 748 -9.39 16.91 -30.71
C ALA A 748 -9.80 15.49 -31.14
N HIS A 749 -9.03 14.87 -32.03
CA HIS A 749 -9.28 13.49 -32.42
C HIS A 749 -8.82 12.52 -31.32
N HIS A 750 -9.63 11.50 -31.02
CA HIS A 750 -9.41 10.53 -29.94
C HIS A 750 -8.14 9.70 -30.12
N VAL A 751 -7.52 9.70 -31.31
CA VAL A 751 -6.18 9.11 -31.54
C VAL A 751 -5.09 9.81 -30.71
N ALA A 752 -5.27 11.11 -30.42
CA ALA A 752 -4.29 11.97 -29.77
C ALA A 752 -4.73 12.45 -28.38
N PHE A 753 -5.98 12.15 -27.97
CA PHE A 753 -6.64 12.77 -26.84
C PHE A 753 -7.57 11.78 -26.15
N ASP A 754 -7.66 11.83 -24.82
CA ASP A 754 -8.64 11.09 -24.01
C ASP A 754 -9.14 11.92 -22.82
N GLY A 755 -10.09 11.40 -22.05
CA GLY A 755 -10.69 12.13 -20.92
C GLY A 755 -9.68 12.56 -19.84
N ALA A 756 -8.62 11.78 -19.62
CA ALA A 756 -7.58 12.16 -18.67
C ALA A 756 -6.63 13.25 -19.23
N SER A 757 -6.62 13.45 -20.55
CA SER A 757 -5.89 14.55 -21.19
C SER A 757 -6.56 15.90 -20.95
N GLU A 758 -7.85 15.94 -20.59
CA GLU A 758 -8.61 17.17 -20.37
C GLU A 758 -7.96 18.07 -19.30
N THR A 759 -7.59 17.50 -18.15
CA THR A 759 -7.00 18.26 -17.03
C THR A 759 -5.60 18.77 -17.35
N VAL A 760 -4.77 17.95 -18.01
CA VAL A 760 -3.42 18.34 -18.44
C VAL A 760 -3.49 19.51 -19.43
N LEU A 761 -4.39 19.40 -20.40
CA LEU A 761 -4.55 20.40 -21.45
C LEU A 761 -5.12 21.72 -20.88
N ALA A 762 -6.10 21.65 -19.97
CA ALA A 762 -6.66 22.82 -19.30
C ALA A 762 -5.60 23.59 -18.48
N ALA A 763 -4.76 22.86 -17.73
CA ALA A 763 -3.69 23.45 -16.93
C ALA A 763 -2.60 24.09 -17.81
N ASP A 764 -2.16 23.40 -18.86
CA ASP A 764 -1.15 23.94 -19.77
C ASP A 764 -1.67 25.15 -20.56
N LEU A 765 -2.96 25.15 -20.92
CA LEU A 765 -3.59 26.29 -21.58
C LEU A 765 -3.73 27.49 -20.65
N ALA A 766 -4.14 27.30 -19.40
CA ALA A 766 -4.17 28.34 -18.38
C ALA A 766 -2.79 28.98 -18.17
N PHE A 767 -1.76 28.15 -18.07
CA PHE A 767 -0.37 28.60 -17.92
C PHE A 767 0.12 29.39 -19.14
N ALA A 768 -0.15 28.89 -20.34
CA ALA A 768 0.24 29.55 -21.59
C ALA A 768 -0.50 30.88 -21.77
N TYR A 769 -1.80 30.90 -21.50
CA TYR A 769 -2.62 32.11 -21.57
C TYR A 769 -2.10 33.19 -20.61
N THR A 770 -1.81 32.83 -19.36
CA THR A 770 -1.28 33.78 -18.36
C THR A 770 0.00 34.46 -18.85
N ALA A 771 0.93 33.67 -19.43
CA ALA A 771 2.16 34.22 -19.99
C ALA A 771 1.88 35.16 -21.18
N ARG A 772 1.00 34.75 -22.09
CA ARG A 772 0.67 35.52 -23.30
C ARG A 772 -0.10 36.80 -23.01
N ALA A 773 -0.99 36.78 -22.02
CA ALA A 773 -1.70 37.96 -21.53
C ALA A 773 -0.73 39.01 -20.94
N GLU A 774 0.41 38.57 -20.41
CA GLU A 774 1.51 39.44 -19.94
C GLU A 774 2.49 39.84 -21.06
N GLY A 775 2.24 39.46 -22.31
CA GLY A 775 3.07 39.80 -23.46
C GLY A 775 4.38 39.00 -23.58
N ARG A 776 4.49 37.85 -22.89
CA ARG A 776 5.70 36.99 -22.90
C ARG A 776 5.38 35.57 -23.41
N ALA A 777 6.39 34.88 -23.93
CA ALA A 777 6.26 33.47 -24.26
C ALA A 777 6.21 32.61 -22.98
N PRO A 778 5.42 31.51 -22.95
CA PRO A 778 5.40 30.62 -21.80
C PRO A 778 6.72 29.86 -21.66
N ARG A 779 7.12 29.66 -20.40
CA ARG A 779 8.24 28.78 -20.02
C ARG A 779 7.70 27.70 -19.11
N PHE A 780 7.30 26.59 -19.71
CA PHE A 780 6.74 25.49 -18.94
C PHE A 780 7.79 24.92 -17.97
N PRO A 781 7.39 24.56 -16.74
CA PRO A 781 8.33 24.14 -15.70
C PRO A 781 8.97 22.78 -15.97
N ALA A 782 8.32 21.91 -16.75
CA ALA A 782 8.81 20.58 -17.13
C ALA A 782 8.43 20.25 -18.58
N PRO A 783 9.20 19.39 -19.29
CA PRO A 783 8.84 18.92 -20.61
C PRO A 783 7.59 18.03 -20.57
N ALA A 784 6.79 18.06 -21.64
CA ALA A 784 5.71 17.10 -21.83
C ALA A 784 6.27 15.76 -22.32
N ALA A 785 5.54 14.67 -22.04
CA ALA A 785 5.91 13.35 -22.53
C ALA A 785 5.90 13.30 -24.07
N SER A 786 6.96 12.75 -24.65
CA SER A 786 7.03 12.49 -26.10
C SER A 786 6.22 11.26 -26.48
N LEU A 787 5.77 11.19 -27.74
CA LEU A 787 5.08 10.01 -28.28
C LEU A 787 5.96 8.75 -28.20
N ALA A 788 7.28 8.91 -28.36
CA ALA A 788 8.24 7.81 -28.21
C ALA A 788 8.29 7.29 -26.77
N GLN A 789 8.25 8.17 -25.76
CA GLN A 789 8.16 7.78 -24.36
C GLN A 789 6.83 7.08 -24.05
N VAL A 790 5.71 7.59 -24.58
CA VAL A 790 4.38 6.95 -24.43
C VAL A 790 4.38 5.54 -25.05
N ALA A 791 4.93 5.36 -26.25
CA ALA A 791 5.03 4.06 -26.89
C ALA A 791 5.97 3.10 -26.16
N ALA A 792 7.07 3.61 -25.60
CA ALA A 792 8.00 2.83 -24.79
C ALA A 792 7.38 2.39 -23.46
N ASP A 793 6.63 3.27 -22.80
CA ASP A 793 5.87 2.95 -21.58
C ASP A 793 4.87 1.83 -21.83
N HIS A 794 4.14 1.89 -22.95
CA HIS A 794 3.26 0.81 -23.38
C HIS A 794 4.03 -0.51 -23.55
N ARG A 795 5.13 -0.54 -24.31
CA ARG A 795 5.95 -1.76 -24.50
C ARG A 795 6.51 -2.31 -23.19
N ARG A 796 6.89 -1.45 -22.24
CA ARG A 796 7.33 -1.88 -20.90
C ARG A 796 6.20 -2.56 -20.14
N ALA A 797 4.99 -2.01 -20.18
CA ALA A 797 3.82 -2.65 -19.59
C ALA A 797 3.57 -4.04 -20.20
N LEU A 798 3.75 -4.21 -21.52
CA LEU A 798 3.65 -5.51 -22.19
C LEU A 798 4.67 -6.53 -21.69
N SER A 799 5.92 -6.11 -21.50
CA SER A 799 7.01 -7.01 -21.11
C SER A 799 6.85 -7.64 -19.72
N ARG A 800 5.96 -7.07 -18.88
CA ARG A 800 5.67 -7.54 -17.52
C ARG A 800 4.44 -8.45 -17.45
N ALA A 801 3.71 -8.59 -18.55
CA ALA A 801 2.45 -9.32 -18.62
C ALA A 801 2.65 -10.78 -19.05
N ASP A 802 1.90 -11.71 -18.46
CA ASP A 802 1.73 -13.05 -19.02
C ASP A 802 0.73 -12.98 -20.19
N LEU A 803 1.25 -12.61 -21.37
CA LEU A 803 0.44 -12.46 -22.58
C LEU A 803 -0.25 -13.77 -23.00
N THR A 804 0.30 -14.94 -22.65
CA THR A 804 -0.30 -16.23 -22.97
C THR A 804 -1.54 -16.49 -22.11
N ALA A 805 -1.44 -16.29 -20.79
CA ALA A 805 -2.57 -16.42 -19.88
C ALA A 805 -3.68 -15.40 -20.21
N GLN A 806 -3.31 -14.15 -20.53
CA GLN A 806 -4.28 -13.14 -20.93
C GLN A 806 -4.99 -13.48 -22.23
N ARG A 807 -4.23 -13.91 -23.24
CA ARG A 807 -4.80 -14.31 -24.53
C ARG A 807 -5.84 -15.41 -24.33
N ALA A 808 -5.50 -16.46 -23.56
CA ALA A 808 -6.42 -17.55 -23.27
C ALA A 808 -7.71 -17.06 -22.57
N PHE A 809 -7.57 -16.19 -21.57
CA PHE A 809 -8.71 -15.60 -20.86
C PHE A 809 -9.64 -14.82 -21.80
N TRP A 810 -9.08 -13.93 -22.64
CA TRP A 810 -9.89 -13.10 -23.53
C TRP A 810 -10.50 -13.89 -24.69
N GLU A 811 -9.78 -14.88 -25.23
CA GLU A 811 -10.34 -15.80 -26.23
C GLU A 811 -11.52 -16.59 -25.65
N GLU A 812 -11.45 -17.06 -24.40
CA GLU A 812 -12.56 -17.73 -23.72
C GLU A 812 -13.73 -16.77 -23.44
N LEU A 813 -13.45 -15.58 -22.89
CA LEU A 813 -14.49 -14.62 -22.54
C LEU A 813 -15.23 -14.09 -23.77
N LEU A 814 -14.52 -13.87 -24.88
CA LEU A 814 -15.06 -13.31 -26.13
C LEU A 814 -15.46 -14.37 -27.16
N ASP A 815 -15.54 -15.65 -26.77
CA ASP A 815 -15.98 -16.71 -27.67
C ASP A 815 -17.46 -16.54 -28.05
N ASP A 816 -17.74 -16.38 -29.34
CA ASP A 816 -19.06 -16.23 -29.98
C ASP A 816 -20.09 -15.42 -29.15
N PRO A 817 -19.91 -14.10 -28.99
CA PRO A 817 -20.84 -13.29 -28.21
C PRO A 817 -22.12 -13.02 -29.00
N GLU A 818 -23.27 -13.29 -28.38
CA GLU A 818 -24.56 -12.99 -28.99
C GLU A 818 -24.76 -11.46 -29.16
N PRO A 819 -25.19 -10.97 -30.34
CA PRO A 819 -25.47 -9.55 -30.53
C PRO A 819 -26.58 -9.04 -29.60
N LEU A 820 -26.41 -7.86 -29.03
CA LEU A 820 -27.40 -7.27 -28.11
C LEU A 820 -28.78 -7.16 -28.76
N ARG A 821 -29.80 -7.74 -28.12
CA ARG A 821 -31.21 -7.64 -28.55
C ARG A 821 -31.91 -6.54 -27.77
N LEU A 822 -32.31 -5.48 -28.48
CA LEU A 822 -33.10 -4.38 -27.92
C LEU A 822 -34.34 -4.13 -28.79
N PRO A 823 -35.47 -3.70 -28.19
CA PRO A 823 -36.68 -3.37 -28.94
C PRO A 823 -36.42 -2.33 -30.03
N GLY A 824 -36.93 -2.59 -31.24
CA GLY A 824 -36.82 -1.63 -32.36
C GLY A 824 -35.42 -1.47 -32.97
N ARG A 825 -34.44 -2.30 -32.57
CA ARG A 825 -33.08 -2.27 -33.13
C ARG A 825 -33.09 -2.63 -34.62
N THR A 826 -32.57 -1.74 -35.45
CA THR A 826 -32.40 -1.99 -36.90
C THR A 826 -31.00 -2.57 -37.21
N GLY A 827 -30.66 -2.79 -38.49
CA GLY A 827 -29.37 -3.41 -38.89
C GLY A 827 -28.11 -2.67 -38.37
N SER A 828 -26.91 -3.11 -38.74
CA SER A 828 -25.67 -2.48 -38.25
C SER A 828 -25.04 -1.56 -39.31
N THR A 829 -24.65 -0.34 -38.92
CA THR A 829 -23.67 0.52 -39.63
C THR A 829 -22.53 0.84 -38.68
N ARG A 830 -21.34 0.98 -39.27
CA ARG A 830 -20.09 1.28 -38.58
C ARG A 830 -19.85 2.78 -38.38
N SER A 831 -20.51 3.64 -39.17
CA SER A 831 -20.41 5.10 -39.05
C SER A 831 -21.06 5.60 -37.75
N ALA A 832 -20.53 6.71 -37.23
CA ALA A 832 -21.22 7.45 -36.18
C ALA A 832 -22.60 7.93 -36.68
N GLY A 833 -23.58 7.94 -35.78
CA GLY A 833 -24.96 8.32 -36.11
C GLY A 833 -25.50 9.37 -35.14
N PRO A 834 -26.65 9.98 -35.46
CA PRO A 834 -27.31 10.93 -34.57
C PRO A 834 -27.62 10.26 -33.23
N LYS A 835 -27.56 11.04 -32.14
CA LYS A 835 -27.79 10.51 -30.79
C LYS A 835 -28.94 11.22 -30.07
N HIS A 836 -29.53 10.53 -29.10
CA HIS A 836 -30.47 11.10 -28.14
C HIS A 836 -30.08 10.64 -26.74
N GLY A 837 -30.01 11.57 -25.78
CA GLY A 837 -29.64 11.30 -24.40
C GLY A 837 -30.74 11.70 -23.41
N ARG A 838 -30.85 10.93 -22.32
CA ARG A 838 -31.70 11.24 -21.16
C ARG A 838 -30.91 11.10 -19.88
N SER A 839 -31.01 12.11 -19.02
CA SER A 839 -30.27 12.20 -17.77
C SER A 839 -31.20 12.23 -16.57
N VAL A 840 -30.82 11.53 -15.51
CA VAL A 840 -31.47 11.53 -14.20
C VAL A 840 -30.42 11.78 -13.13
N ARG A 841 -30.79 12.57 -12.11
CA ARG A 841 -29.93 12.79 -10.95
C ARG A 841 -30.26 11.80 -9.83
N LEU A 842 -29.24 11.16 -9.30
CA LEU A 842 -29.29 10.25 -8.16
C LEU A 842 -28.72 10.95 -6.90
N PRO A 843 -29.50 11.03 -5.81
CA PRO A 843 -29.00 11.43 -4.49
C PRO A 843 -27.89 10.50 -3.98
N GLY A 844 -26.93 11.04 -3.24
CA GLY A 844 -25.80 10.25 -2.72
C GLY A 844 -26.16 9.26 -1.62
N GLU A 845 -27.29 9.46 -0.95
CA GLU A 845 -27.83 8.46 -0.01
C GLU A 845 -28.15 7.13 -0.71
N GLU A 846 -28.62 7.19 -1.97
CA GLU A 846 -28.91 6.00 -2.77
C GLU A 846 -27.60 5.29 -3.14
N LEU A 847 -26.58 6.03 -3.56
CA LEU A 847 -25.26 5.50 -3.91
C LEU A 847 -24.52 4.93 -2.68
N ALA A 848 -24.69 5.53 -1.50
CA ALA A 848 -24.06 5.08 -0.26
C ALA A 848 -24.49 3.65 0.14
N ARG A 849 -25.72 3.24 -0.21
CA ARG A 849 -26.22 1.85 0.00
C ARG A 849 -25.44 0.84 -0.86
N TRP A 850 -25.07 1.24 -2.07
CA TRP A 850 -24.25 0.43 -2.97
C TRP A 850 -22.79 0.38 -2.51
N ASP A 851 -22.24 1.45 -1.92
CA ASP A 851 -20.93 1.43 -1.28
C ASP A 851 -20.89 0.46 -0.09
N ALA A 852 -21.95 0.40 0.71
CA ALA A 852 -22.06 -0.57 1.80
C ALA A 852 -22.14 -2.01 1.28
N ARG A 853 -22.86 -2.25 0.18
CA ARG A 853 -22.93 -3.57 -0.45
C ARG A 853 -21.62 -3.99 -1.09
N ALA A 854 -20.91 -3.07 -1.76
CA ALA A 854 -19.58 -3.30 -2.31
C ALA A 854 -18.62 -3.78 -1.21
N ARG A 855 -18.60 -3.07 -0.08
CA ARG A 855 -17.82 -3.46 1.11
C ARG A 855 -18.20 -4.86 1.62
N ALA A 856 -19.49 -5.18 1.66
CA ALA A 856 -19.95 -6.49 2.12
C ALA A 856 -19.61 -7.65 1.16
N LEU A 857 -19.48 -7.38 -0.14
CA LEU A 857 -19.16 -8.37 -1.18
C LEU A 857 -17.66 -8.42 -1.55
N GLY A 858 -16.81 -7.60 -0.91
CA GLY A 858 -15.39 -7.53 -1.24
C GLY A 858 -15.10 -6.95 -2.65
N THR A 859 -16.03 -6.20 -3.23
CA THR A 859 -15.92 -5.63 -4.58
C THR A 859 -16.00 -4.11 -4.54
N THR A 860 -15.98 -3.45 -5.71
CA THR A 860 -16.09 -1.99 -5.84
C THR A 860 -17.52 -1.55 -6.19
N ARG A 861 -17.87 -0.31 -5.84
CA ARG A 861 -19.12 0.32 -6.33
C ARG A 861 -19.19 0.30 -7.85
N PHE A 862 -18.06 0.53 -8.51
CA PHE A 862 -17.94 0.42 -9.96
C PHE A 862 -18.43 -0.93 -10.47
N ALA A 863 -17.86 -2.03 -9.96
CA ALA A 863 -18.18 -3.38 -10.41
C ALA A 863 -19.66 -3.71 -10.18
N LEU A 864 -20.25 -3.29 -9.06
CA LEU A 864 -21.68 -3.46 -8.79
C LEU A 864 -22.57 -2.68 -9.76
N LEU A 865 -22.27 -1.40 -9.98
CA LEU A 865 -23.07 -0.53 -10.85
C LEU A 865 -22.93 -0.90 -12.33
N ALA A 866 -21.76 -1.37 -12.76
CA ALA A 866 -21.54 -1.94 -14.10
C ALA A 866 -22.30 -3.26 -14.27
N SER A 867 -22.29 -4.12 -13.25
CA SER A 867 -23.06 -5.37 -13.25
C SER A 867 -24.57 -5.11 -13.29
N LEU A 868 -25.05 -4.09 -12.55
CA LEU A 868 -26.44 -3.66 -12.57
C LEU A 868 -26.90 -3.26 -13.97
N PHE A 869 -26.03 -2.59 -14.73
CA PHE A 869 -26.34 -2.21 -16.11
C PHE A 869 -26.56 -3.45 -17.00
N GLY A 870 -25.71 -4.47 -16.86
CA GLY A 870 -25.90 -5.76 -17.55
C GLY A 870 -27.24 -6.41 -17.19
N VAL A 871 -27.66 -6.35 -15.93
CA VAL A 871 -28.97 -6.86 -15.46
C VAL A 871 -30.13 -6.08 -16.08
N VAL A 872 -30.06 -4.74 -16.11
CA VAL A 872 -31.09 -3.89 -16.72
C VAL A 872 -31.23 -4.18 -18.22
N LEU A 873 -30.12 -4.35 -18.93
CA LEU A 873 -30.16 -4.68 -20.37
C LEU A 873 -30.79 -6.06 -20.62
N ARG A 874 -30.52 -7.04 -19.76
CA ARG A 874 -31.17 -8.36 -19.82
C ARG A 874 -32.67 -8.24 -19.60
N GLU A 875 -33.11 -7.46 -18.62
CA GLU A 875 -34.55 -7.27 -18.33
C GLU A 875 -35.28 -6.61 -19.50
N LEU A 876 -34.66 -5.60 -20.13
CA LEU A 876 -35.25 -4.90 -21.28
C LEU A 876 -35.20 -5.72 -22.58
N GLY A 877 -34.16 -6.54 -22.77
CA GLY A 877 -33.90 -7.27 -24.02
C GLY A 877 -34.31 -8.75 -24.02
N GLY A 878 -34.58 -9.34 -22.84
CA GLY A 878 -34.87 -10.76 -22.65
C GLY A 878 -33.70 -11.72 -22.94
N GLN A 879 -32.49 -11.19 -23.20
CA GLN A 879 -31.31 -11.94 -23.60
C GLN A 879 -30.46 -12.36 -22.39
N ARG A 880 -29.98 -13.62 -22.38
CA ARG A 880 -29.25 -14.20 -21.23
C ARG A 880 -27.75 -13.96 -21.22
N ASP A 881 -27.14 -13.72 -22.39
CA ASP A 881 -25.72 -13.43 -22.53
C ASP A 881 -25.57 -11.97 -22.94
N ILE A 882 -25.16 -11.13 -21.98
CA ILE A 882 -24.97 -9.70 -22.21
C ILE A 882 -23.48 -9.38 -22.11
N LEU A 883 -22.93 -8.80 -23.15
CA LEU A 883 -21.58 -8.24 -23.12
C LEU A 883 -21.70 -6.72 -22.94
N VAL A 884 -20.93 -6.15 -22.01
CA VAL A 884 -20.81 -4.70 -21.81
C VAL A 884 -19.35 -4.32 -21.95
N LYS A 885 -19.11 -3.20 -22.63
CA LYS A 885 -17.77 -2.63 -22.79
C LYS A 885 -17.56 -1.51 -21.77
N VAL A 886 -16.40 -1.50 -21.14
CA VAL A 886 -15.98 -0.49 -20.16
C VAL A 886 -14.66 0.11 -20.63
N PRO A 887 -14.59 1.43 -20.86
CA PRO A 887 -13.33 2.12 -21.05
C PRO A 887 -12.61 2.34 -19.72
N VAL A 888 -11.32 2.00 -19.64
CA VAL A 888 -10.48 2.16 -18.45
C VAL A 888 -9.25 3.00 -18.78
N ALA A 889 -9.03 4.08 -18.03
CA ALA A 889 -7.87 4.93 -18.20
C ALA A 889 -6.63 4.32 -17.51
N ARG A 890 -5.52 4.15 -18.23
CA ARG A 890 -4.25 3.62 -17.68
C ARG A 890 -3.25 4.72 -17.38
N ARG A 891 -3.53 5.57 -16.39
CA ARG A 891 -2.68 6.71 -15.99
C ARG A 891 -1.69 6.37 -14.87
N GLY A 892 -1.23 5.12 -14.78
CA GLY A 892 -0.42 4.63 -13.65
C GLY A 892 1.08 4.98 -13.71
N SER A 893 1.60 5.53 -14.81
CA SER A 893 3.00 5.93 -14.96
C SER A 893 3.15 7.45 -15.03
N GLY A 894 4.28 7.97 -14.54
CA GLY A 894 4.60 9.41 -14.56
C GLY A 894 4.75 9.97 -15.97
N VAL A 895 5.12 9.13 -16.95
CA VAL A 895 5.07 9.48 -18.38
C VAL A 895 3.63 9.84 -18.77
N LEU A 896 2.66 9.01 -18.38
CA LEU A 896 1.25 9.22 -18.73
C LEU A 896 0.59 10.30 -17.88
N ALA A 897 1.14 10.66 -16.71
CA ALA A 897 0.62 11.76 -15.89
C ALA A 897 0.73 13.14 -16.58
N THR A 898 1.73 13.34 -17.44
CA THR A 898 1.97 14.61 -18.16
C THR A 898 1.65 14.53 -19.66
N ALA A 899 1.20 13.37 -20.15
CA ALA A 899 0.93 13.15 -21.55
C ALA A 899 -0.47 13.64 -21.95
N VAL A 900 -0.54 14.38 -23.06
CA VAL A 900 -1.75 14.47 -23.89
C VAL A 900 -1.65 13.37 -24.94
N THR A 901 -2.43 12.30 -24.77
CA THR A 901 -2.44 11.12 -25.64
C THR A 901 -3.64 10.25 -25.29
N CYS A 902 -4.02 9.31 -26.15
CA CYS A 902 -5.08 8.35 -25.84
C CYS A 902 -4.51 7.05 -25.26
N ARG A 903 -4.84 6.79 -23.98
CA ARG A 903 -4.49 5.54 -23.27
C ARG A 903 -5.70 4.98 -22.52
N VAL A 904 -6.81 4.91 -23.23
CA VAL A 904 -8.02 4.19 -22.82
C VAL A 904 -7.93 2.77 -23.32
N ASP A 905 -7.83 1.81 -22.42
CA ASP A 905 -7.97 0.40 -22.74
C ASP A 905 -9.45 0.02 -22.62
N LEU A 906 -9.91 -0.95 -23.40
CA LEU A 906 -11.29 -1.43 -23.36
C LEU A 906 -11.35 -2.76 -22.60
N VAL A 907 -12.28 -2.87 -21.66
CA VAL A 907 -12.55 -4.09 -20.89
C VAL A 907 -13.94 -4.58 -21.27
N TYR A 908 -14.09 -5.88 -21.44
CA TYR A 908 -15.37 -6.50 -21.73
C TYR A 908 -15.84 -7.26 -20.50
N LEU A 909 -17.09 -7.01 -20.10
CA LEU A 909 -17.75 -7.68 -18.99
C LEU A 909 -18.84 -8.57 -19.58
N ARG A 910 -18.72 -9.88 -19.43
CA ARG A 910 -19.71 -10.84 -19.93
C ARG A 910 -20.60 -11.33 -18.79
N PHE A 911 -21.91 -11.18 -18.97
CA PHE A 911 -22.92 -11.53 -17.99
C PHE A 911 -23.73 -12.72 -18.50
N ARG A 912 -23.54 -13.87 -17.87
CA ARG A 912 -24.25 -15.14 -18.13
C ARG A 912 -24.83 -15.73 -16.84
N PRO A 913 -25.90 -15.14 -16.26
CA PRO A 913 -26.49 -15.67 -15.03
C PRO A 913 -27.18 -17.04 -15.25
N PRO A 914 -27.28 -17.89 -14.21
CA PRO A 914 -27.91 -19.21 -14.29
C PRO A 914 -29.38 -19.15 -14.76
N GLY A 915 -29.86 -20.25 -15.36
CA GLY A 915 -31.20 -20.35 -15.95
C GLY A 915 -32.36 -20.13 -14.96
N THR A 916 -33.46 -19.59 -15.49
CA THR A 916 -34.63 -18.98 -14.80
C THR A 916 -35.65 -19.96 -14.19
N GLN A 917 -35.24 -21.04 -13.51
CA GLN A 917 -36.20 -21.94 -12.84
C GLN A 917 -36.22 -21.83 -11.30
N ASP A 918 -35.40 -20.97 -10.70
CA ASP A 918 -35.36 -20.83 -9.24
C ASP A 918 -35.26 -19.35 -8.84
N THR A 919 -36.21 -18.86 -8.05
CA THR A 919 -36.25 -17.47 -7.57
C THR A 919 -35.11 -17.17 -6.59
N ALA A 920 -34.46 -18.20 -6.04
CA ALA A 920 -33.20 -18.09 -5.31
C ALA A 920 -32.00 -17.65 -6.19
N ALA A 921 -32.10 -17.76 -7.53
CA ALA A 921 -30.97 -17.55 -8.46
C ALA A 921 -30.66 -16.08 -8.84
N HIS A 922 -31.46 -15.09 -8.42
CA HIS A 922 -31.26 -13.69 -8.84
C HIS A 922 -30.27 -12.91 -7.96
N ALA A 923 -30.22 -13.16 -6.65
CA ALA A 923 -29.14 -12.65 -5.79
C ALA A 923 -27.78 -13.24 -6.21
N ASP A 924 -27.78 -14.49 -6.70
CA ASP A 924 -26.65 -15.16 -7.33
C ASP A 924 -26.28 -14.55 -8.69
N ALA A 925 -27.23 -13.94 -9.43
CA ALA A 925 -26.97 -13.31 -10.73
C ALA A 925 -26.12 -12.04 -10.60
N LEU A 926 -26.41 -11.16 -9.64
CA LEU A 926 -25.57 -9.96 -9.40
C LEU A 926 -24.21 -10.36 -8.82
N ALA A 927 -24.16 -11.33 -7.91
CA ALA A 927 -22.90 -11.82 -7.35
C ALA A 927 -22.02 -12.51 -8.42
N SER A 928 -22.62 -13.29 -9.32
CA SER A 928 -21.95 -13.91 -10.47
C SER A 928 -21.49 -12.85 -11.49
N ALA A 929 -22.32 -11.84 -11.75
CA ALA A 929 -21.96 -10.69 -12.59
C ALA A 929 -20.77 -9.90 -12.01
N VAL A 930 -20.75 -9.71 -10.69
CA VAL A 930 -19.63 -9.09 -9.97
C VAL A 930 -18.37 -9.95 -10.07
N ALA A 931 -18.45 -11.26 -9.85
CA ALA A 931 -17.29 -12.16 -9.97
C ALA A 931 -16.70 -12.16 -11.39
N SER A 932 -17.55 -12.17 -12.42
CA SER A 932 -17.14 -12.02 -13.82
C SER A 932 -16.48 -10.66 -14.09
N THR A 933 -17.03 -9.60 -13.48
CA THR A 933 -16.47 -8.25 -13.57
C THR A 933 -15.10 -8.16 -12.92
N ASP A 934 -14.95 -8.67 -11.70
CA ASP A 934 -13.70 -8.66 -10.95
C ASP A 934 -12.63 -9.53 -11.63
N ALA A 935 -13.00 -10.68 -12.21
CA ALA A 935 -12.08 -11.50 -13.01
C ALA A 935 -11.59 -10.77 -14.27
N SER A 936 -12.49 -10.07 -14.97
CA SER A 936 -12.15 -9.27 -16.16
C SER A 936 -11.25 -8.08 -15.83
N LEU A 937 -11.49 -7.42 -14.68
CA LEU A 937 -10.63 -6.34 -14.17
C LEU A 937 -9.26 -6.87 -13.70
N ALA A 938 -9.20 -8.03 -13.05
CA ALA A 938 -7.94 -8.66 -12.64
C ALA A 938 -7.08 -9.09 -13.85
N ALA A 939 -7.71 -9.65 -14.89
CA ALA A 939 -7.03 -9.99 -16.14
C ALA A 939 -6.42 -8.76 -16.82
N MET A 940 -7.05 -7.58 -16.66
CA MET A 940 -6.52 -6.30 -17.14
C MET A 940 -5.33 -5.78 -16.31
N GLU A 941 -5.39 -5.86 -14.98
CA GLU A 941 -4.31 -5.41 -14.09
C GLU A 941 -2.99 -6.15 -14.34
N LEU A 942 -3.08 -7.42 -14.75
CA LEU A 942 -1.93 -8.24 -15.13
C LEU A 942 -1.35 -7.88 -16.52
N GLY A 943 -1.89 -6.88 -17.24
CA GLY A 943 -1.33 -6.41 -18.51
C GLY A 943 -2.28 -6.01 -19.65
N GLY A 944 -3.54 -6.46 -19.72
CA GLY A 944 -4.58 -6.04 -20.70
C GLY A 944 -4.28 -6.13 -22.20
N ALA A 945 -3.04 -6.40 -22.60
CA ALA A 945 -2.57 -6.09 -23.93
C ALA A 945 -2.83 -7.17 -24.98
N ALA A 946 -3.00 -8.41 -24.54
CA ALA A 946 -3.44 -9.47 -25.44
C ALA A 946 -4.82 -9.14 -26.03
N LEU A 947 -5.73 -8.53 -25.25
CA LEU A 947 -7.05 -8.12 -25.70
C LEU A 947 -6.98 -7.08 -26.83
N ASP A 948 -6.25 -5.99 -26.62
CA ASP A 948 -6.15 -4.95 -27.64
C ASP A 948 -5.45 -5.46 -28.90
N HIS A 949 -4.44 -6.34 -28.76
CA HIS A 949 -3.84 -7.03 -29.89
C HIS A 949 -4.82 -7.97 -30.61
N ILE A 950 -5.59 -8.78 -29.88
CA ILE A 950 -6.63 -9.65 -30.46
C ILE A 950 -7.62 -8.80 -31.25
N LEU A 951 -8.17 -7.76 -30.64
CA LEU A 951 -9.19 -6.92 -31.28
C LEU A 951 -8.63 -6.27 -32.54
N VAL A 952 -7.48 -5.61 -32.44
CA VAL A 952 -6.84 -4.93 -33.58
C VAL A 952 -6.54 -5.89 -34.74
N TRP A 953 -5.93 -7.05 -34.48
CA TRP A 953 -5.51 -7.98 -35.53
C TRP A 953 -6.66 -8.83 -36.09
N SER A 954 -7.79 -8.91 -35.38
CA SER A 954 -9.02 -9.54 -35.86
C SER A 954 -9.86 -8.61 -36.78
N GLY A 955 -9.34 -7.42 -37.12
CA GLY A 955 -10.06 -6.39 -37.87
C GLY A 955 -10.63 -5.26 -37.01
N GLY A 956 -10.19 -5.11 -35.75
CA GLY A 956 -10.73 -4.17 -34.77
C GLY A 956 -11.95 -4.74 -34.02
N SER A 957 -12.71 -3.86 -33.37
CA SER A 957 -14.03 -4.20 -32.80
C SER A 957 -15.05 -4.69 -33.85
N GLU A 958 -14.65 -4.81 -35.12
CA GLU A 958 -15.44 -5.28 -36.24
C GLU A 958 -15.72 -6.79 -36.22
N ALA A 959 -14.92 -7.58 -35.50
CA ALA A 959 -15.17 -8.99 -35.25
C ALA A 959 -16.27 -9.22 -34.19
N LEU A 960 -16.56 -8.19 -33.38
CA LEU A 960 -17.56 -8.24 -32.33
C LEU A 960 -18.85 -7.52 -32.77
N PRO A 961 -20.02 -7.98 -32.34
CA PRO A 961 -21.25 -7.22 -32.53
C PRO A 961 -21.18 -5.87 -31.80
N SER A 962 -22.10 -4.96 -32.10
CA SER A 962 -22.25 -3.71 -31.33
C SER A 962 -22.47 -4.04 -29.85
N ILE A 963 -21.60 -3.52 -28.99
CA ILE A 963 -21.58 -3.76 -27.54
C ILE A 963 -21.90 -2.45 -26.82
N PRO A 964 -22.88 -2.45 -25.90
CA PRO A 964 -23.25 -1.28 -25.10
C PRO A 964 -22.09 -0.87 -24.19
N THR A 965 -21.92 0.44 -23.99
CA THR A 965 -20.82 0.97 -23.17
C THR A 965 -21.32 1.41 -21.81
N PHE A 966 -20.60 1.03 -20.75
CA PHE A 966 -20.79 1.55 -19.40
C PHE A 966 -19.59 2.42 -19.02
N LEU A 967 -19.84 3.65 -18.60
CA LEU A 967 -18.84 4.55 -18.06
C LEU A 967 -19.22 4.94 -16.64
N MET A 968 -18.23 5.00 -15.77
CA MET A 968 -18.36 5.65 -14.48
C MET A 968 -17.14 6.52 -14.25
N GLN A 969 -17.37 7.79 -13.94
CA GLN A 969 -16.30 8.78 -13.79
C GLN A 969 -16.52 9.57 -12.50
N ASP A 970 -15.46 9.73 -11.72
CA ASP A 970 -15.35 10.82 -10.77
C ASP A 970 -15.24 12.13 -11.56
N ASP A 971 -15.72 13.26 -11.01
CA ASP A 971 -15.65 14.58 -11.65
C ASP A 971 -14.50 15.44 -11.09
N PRO A 972 -13.20 15.16 -11.35
CA PRO A 972 -12.20 16.18 -11.23
C PRO A 972 -12.38 17.13 -12.41
N ALA A 973 -13.21 18.16 -12.23
CA ALA A 973 -13.50 19.12 -13.28
C ALA A 973 -12.19 19.73 -13.84
N PRO A 974 -11.91 19.66 -15.15
CA PRO A 974 -10.76 20.33 -15.75
C PRO A 974 -10.94 21.85 -15.60
N VAL A 975 -10.29 22.40 -14.57
CA VAL A 975 -10.38 23.82 -14.23
C VAL A 975 -9.48 24.62 -15.15
N LEU A 976 -10.06 25.60 -15.85
CA LEU A 976 -9.35 26.55 -16.68
C LEU A 976 -9.23 27.89 -15.95
N GLU A 977 -8.12 28.11 -15.24
CA GLU A 977 -7.91 29.34 -14.48
C GLU A 977 -7.23 30.41 -15.35
N LEU A 978 -7.97 31.43 -15.75
CA LEU A 978 -7.44 32.54 -16.56
C LEU A 978 -7.39 33.82 -15.70
N PRO A 979 -6.30 34.62 -15.76
CA PRO A 979 -6.23 35.90 -15.06
C PRO A 979 -7.43 36.79 -15.38
N HIS A 980 -8.01 37.36 -14.32
CA HIS A 980 -9.15 38.29 -14.39
C HIS A 980 -10.44 37.72 -15.01
N CYS A 981 -10.53 36.41 -15.26
CA CYS A 981 -11.73 35.76 -15.78
C CYS A 981 -12.16 34.61 -14.87
N THR A 982 -13.45 34.29 -14.87
CA THR A 982 -13.96 33.05 -14.29
C THR A 982 -14.33 32.09 -15.42
N ALA A 983 -13.87 30.85 -15.36
CA ALA A 983 -14.26 29.80 -16.30
C ALA A 983 -15.24 28.83 -15.63
N GLU A 984 -16.36 28.60 -16.28
CA GLU A 984 -17.34 27.58 -15.91
C GLU A 984 -17.30 26.47 -16.95
N LEU A 985 -16.99 25.24 -16.51
CA LEU A 985 -16.96 24.08 -17.40
C LEU A 985 -18.34 23.83 -18.00
N LEU A 986 -18.42 23.83 -19.33
CA LEU A 986 -19.62 23.48 -20.07
C LEU A 986 -19.41 22.11 -20.72
N ARG A 987 -20.35 21.18 -20.52
CA ARG A 987 -20.33 19.87 -21.19
C ARG A 987 -21.39 19.89 -22.27
N ILE A 988 -21.02 20.33 -23.47
CA ILE A 988 -21.89 20.27 -24.64
C ILE A 988 -21.97 18.82 -25.11
N ASP A 989 -23.14 18.31 -25.51
CA ASP A 989 -23.26 16.98 -26.09
C ASP A 989 -22.69 16.88 -27.51
N SER A 990 -22.03 15.76 -27.82
CA SER A 990 -21.65 15.45 -29.21
C SER A 990 -22.92 15.25 -30.03
N PRO A 991 -23.03 15.78 -31.26
CA PRO A 991 -24.19 15.52 -32.11
C PRO A 991 -24.28 14.07 -32.58
N VAL A 992 -23.17 13.32 -32.49
CA VAL A 992 -23.07 11.93 -32.96
C VAL A 992 -22.48 10.99 -31.90
N MET A 993 -22.75 9.70 -32.06
CA MET A 993 -22.09 8.64 -31.30
C MET A 993 -21.83 7.41 -32.18
N SER A 994 -20.75 6.67 -31.86
CA SER A 994 -20.34 5.44 -32.57
C SER A 994 -20.92 4.18 -31.92
N THR A 995 -21.05 4.16 -30.60
CA THR A 995 -21.73 3.08 -29.86
C THR A 995 -23.25 3.19 -30.03
N GLU A 996 -23.97 2.07 -30.14
CA GLU A 996 -25.44 2.09 -30.24
C GLU A 996 -26.13 2.54 -28.94
N LEU A 997 -25.59 2.13 -27.78
CA LEU A 997 -26.12 2.46 -26.45
C LEU A 997 -24.97 2.70 -25.46
N GLU A 998 -25.05 3.79 -24.70
CA GLU A 998 -24.09 4.16 -23.66
C GLU A 998 -24.84 4.54 -22.38
N LEU A 999 -24.33 4.08 -21.23
CA LEU A 999 -24.74 4.56 -19.91
C LEU A 999 -23.52 5.21 -19.23
N ASP A 1000 -23.63 6.51 -18.95
CA ASP A 1000 -22.60 7.32 -18.30
C ASP A 1000 -23.06 7.71 -16.88
N VAL A 1001 -22.34 7.25 -15.87
CA VAL A 1001 -22.57 7.54 -14.45
C VAL A 1001 -21.49 8.50 -13.95
N ARG A 1002 -21.84 9.77 -13.75
CA ARG A 1002 -20.90 10.79 -13.27
C ARG A 1002 -21.15 11.16 -11.83
N LEU A 1003 -20.14 10.97 -11.00
CA LEU A 1003 -20.22 11.27 -9.56
C LEU A 1003 -20.02 12.78 -9.35
N ARG A 1004 -20.97 13.43 -8.65
CA ARG A 1004 -20.93 14.88 -8.35
C ARG A 1004 -21.27 15.18 -6.90
N GLY A 1005 -20.32 15.73 -6.15
CA GLY A 1005 -20.53 16.11 -4.76
C GLY A 1005 -21.08 14.95 -3.93
N SER A 1006 -22.31 15.09 -3.41
CA SER A 1006 -23.03 14.04 -2.68
C SER A 1006 -24.05 13.30 -3.55
N GLY A 1007 -23.78 12.97 -4.81
CA GLY A 1007 -24.72 12.28 -5.72
C GLY A 1007 -24.10 11.88 -7.06
N ALA A 1008 -24.92 11.53 -8.04
CA ALA A 1008 -24.49 11.25 -9.41
C ALA A 1008 -25.49 11.75 -10.47
N ASP A 1009 -24.99 12.15 -11.63
CA ASP A 1009 -25.79 12.32 -12.84
C ASP A 1009 -25.63 11.04 -13.69
N VAL A 1010 -26.73 10.36 -14.00
CA VAL A 1010 -26.75 9.17 -14.85
C VAL A 1010 -27.39 9.52 -16.17
N THR A 1011 -26.70 9.27 -17.27
CA THR A 1011 -27.17 9.57 -18.62
C THR A 1011 -27.15 8.32 -19.48
N ALA A 1012 -28.31 7.93 -20.01
CA ALA A 1012 -28.37 6.92 -21.08
C ALA A 1012 -28.44 7.65 -22.43
N THR A 1013 -27.63 7.21 -23.38
CA THR A 1013 -27.57 7.78 -24.73
C THR A 1013 -27.70 6.68 -25.78
N VAL A 1014 -28.57 6.89 -26.77
CA VAL A 1014 -28.81 5.94 -27.87
C VAL A 1014 -28.54 6.57 -29.22
N ARG A 1015 -28.11 5.74 -30.17
CA ARG A 1015 -27.93 6.09 -31.58
C ARG A 1015 -29.28 5.97 -32.31
N THR A 1016 -29.89 7.10 -32.69
CA THR A 1016 -31.31 7.16 -33.09
C THR A 1016 -31.61 6.64 -34.49
N ASP A 1017 -30.60 6.46 -35.34
CA ASP A 1017 -30.73 5.73 -36.60
C ASP A 1017 -30.81 4.20 -36.40
N ARG A 1018 -30.52 3.73 -35.18
CA ARG A 1018 -30.51 2.30 -34.80
C ARG A 1018 -31.49 1.91 -33.74
N LEU A 1019 -31.70 2.76 -32.75
CA LEU A 1019 -32.53 2.51 -31.60
C LEU A 1019 -33.57 3.63 -31.48
N PRO A 1020 -34.81 3.34 -31.08
CA PRO A 1020 -35.79 4.38 -30.76
C PRO A 1020 -35.25 5.33 -29.70
N ALA A 1021 -35.54 6.63 -29.81
CA ALA A 1021 -35.09 7.64 -28.85
C ALA A 1021 -35.65 7.38 -27.43
N GLU A 1022 -36.85 6.81 -27.37
CA GLU A 1022 -37.55 6.42 -26.15
C GLU A 1022 -36.77 5.36 -25.36
N LEU A 1023 -35.88 4.60 -25.99
CA LEU A 1023 -35.08 3.59 -25.32
C LEU A 1023 -34.06 4.21 -24.36
N ALA A 1024 -33.55 5.42 -24.63
CA ALA A 1024 -32.70 6.12 -23.68
C ALA A 1024 -33.46 6.40 -22.36
N ASP A 1025 -34.73 6.78 -22.46
CA ASP A 1025 -35.59 7.05 -21.30
C ASP A 1025 -35.88 5.76 -20.52
N ALA A 1026 -36.21 4.68 -21.22
CA ALA A 1026 -36.43 3.37 -20.60
C ALA A 1026 -35.18 2.85 -19.86
N VAL A 1027 -33.99 2.97 -20.48
CA VAL A 1027 -32.74 2.51 -19.87
C VAL A 1027 -32.36 3.35 -18.66
N VAL A 1028 -32.39 4.68 -18.75
CA VAL A 1028 -31.99 5.55 -17.61
C VAL A 1028 -32.98 5.42 -16.45
N THR A 1029 -34.27 5.28 -16.74
CA THR A 1029 -35.32 5.13 -15.73
C THR A 1029 -35.19 3.79 -15.02
N ALA A 1030 -35.10 2.68 -15.77
CA ALA A 1030 -34.93 1.35 -15.19
C ALA A 1030 -33.65 1.26 -14.35
N TYR A 1031 -32.54 1.84 -14.83
CA TYR A 1031 -31.29 1.89 -14.09
C TYR A 1031 -31.40 2.72 -12.80
N ALA A 1032 -31.96 3.93 -12.87
CA ALA A 1032 -32.14 4.80 -11.73
C ALA A 1032 -33.07 4.17 -10.67
N GLU A 1033 -34.16 3.53 -11.08
CA GLU A 1033 -35.07 2.81 -10.20
C GLU A 1033 -34.41 1.59 -9.56
N ALA A 1034 -33.58 0.85 -10.31
CA ALA A 1034 -32.82 -0.26 -9.77
C ALA A 1034 -31.79 0.22 -8.73
N VAL A 1035 -31.14 1.37 -8.96
CA VAL A 1035 -30.24 2.00 -7.97
C VAL A 1035 -31.02 2.43 -6.72
N ARG A 1036 -32.21 3.03 -6.88
CA ARG A 1036 -33.09 3.49 -5.78
C ARG A 1036 -33.61 2.37 -4.89
N ARG A 1037 -34.11 1.29 -5.49
CA ARG A 1037 -34.53 0.07 -4.79
C ARG A 1037 -33.40 -0.48 -3.93
N GLY A 1038 -32.17 -0.28 -4.38
CA GLY A 1038 -30.98 -0.67 -3.66
C GLY A 1038 -30.71 -2.18 -3.75
N PRO A 1039 -29.56 -2.63 -3.24
CA PRO A 1039 -29.05 -3.97 -3.51
C PRO A 1039 -29.79 -5.11 -2.81
N ALA A 1040 -30.79 -4.81 -1.96
CA ALA A 1040 -31.54 -5.80 -1.17
C ALA A 1040 -32.98 -6.05 -1.67
N GLU A 1041 -33.53 -5.18 -2.53
CA GLU A 1041 -34.94 -5.20 -2.96
C GLU A 1041 -35.12 -5.29 -4.48
N LEU A 1042 -34.14 -5.82 -5.22
CA LEU A 1042 -34.36 -6.19 -6.63
C LEU A 1042 -35.38 -7.35 -6.65
N PRO A 1043 -36.56 -7.20 -7.28
CA PRO A 1043 -37.68 -8.12 -7.12
C PRO A 1043 -37.34 -9.53 -7.62
N ALA A 1044 -37.78 -10.53 -6.87
CA ALA A 1044 -37.52 -11.94 -7.14
C ALA A 1044 -38.53 -12.60 -8.09
N ASP A 1045 -39.45 -11.86 -8.70
CA ASP A 1045 -40.62 -12.45 -9.36
C ASP A 1045 -40.95 -11.81 -10.73
N PRO A 1046 -40.88 -12.57 -11.85
CA PRO A 1046 -41.31 -12.11 -13.16
C PRO A 1046 -42.83 -12.25 -13.41
N GLU A 1047 -43.64 -12.71 -12.44
CA GLU A 1047 -45.10 -12.89 -12.62
C GLU A 1047 -46.00 -11.94 -11.82
N ASP A 1048 -45.51 -10.81 -11.29
CA ASP A 1048 -46.38 -9.76 -10.75
C ASP A 1048 -46.79 -8.76 -11.86
N PRO A 1049 -48.03 -8.82 -12.39
CA PRO A 1049 -48.52 -7.89 -13.40
C PRO A 1049 -48.72 -6.46 -12.88
N SER A 1050 -48.46 -6.18 -11.60
CA SER A 1050 -48.51 -4.83 -11.03
C SER A 1050 -47.23 -4.01 -11.23
N CYS A 1051 -46.14 -4.64 -11.69
CA CYS A 1051 -44.93 -3.97 -12.17
C CYS A 1051 -44.79 -4.14 -13.69
N ALA A 1052 -45.72 -3.56 -14.44
CA ALA A 1052 -45.46 -3.25 -15.85
C ALA A 1052 -44.62 -1.96 -15.92
N TYR A 1053 -43.37 -2.09 -16.38
CA TYR A 1053 -42.59 -1.00 -16.95
C TYR A 1053 -43.31 -0.36 -18.15
#